data_AF-A0A1W9N7H0-F1
#
_entry.id   AF-A0A1W9N7H0-F1
#
_cell.length_a   1.000
_cell.length_b   1.000
_cell.length_c   1.000
_cell.angle_alpha   90.00
_cell.angle_beta   90.00
_cell.angle_gamma   90.00
#
_symmetry.space_group_name_H-M   'P 1'
#
loop_
_entity.id
_entity.type
_entity.pdbx_description
1 polymer ?
#
loop_
_entity_poly.entity_id
_entity_poly.type
_entity_poly.pdbx_seq_one_letter_code
_entity_poly.pdbx_strand_id
1 'polypeptide(L)'
;MAKIKNTVIDGNTAAAHVAYAFSEVAAIYPITPSSPMGEYTDAWASMGLKNVFGKPVDVIEMQSEAGAAGAVHGSLSGGAMTTTYTASQGLLLMIPNMHKIAGEMLPTVFHVSARSLAVQSLSIFGDHSDVMSTRNTGFALMAATGVQETMDLALVSHLATLKAQVPFLNFFDGFRTSHELQKVEEISFDTVKKLIEPEYIERFRDRAMRPEKPVVKVAAQNPDVYFQGRETVNKYYDAVPAIVQEYMDKAAKLIGRQYKLFDYVGDAQAEKIIIAMGSGCDTIEHAVNALTKRGEKVGAVKVRLYRPFSVKHFLDVIPNTVKKVAVLDRTKEPGAIGEPLYMDAALALAPKNITVIGGRYGLSSKGFTPSMVKAVYDHLDGKCSHNFTVGINDDVSNLSIPIKEHIHVTPDDVVNCIFWGFGSDGTVGAKKNTIKIIGENTDMNAQGYFLYDSKKSGGVTVTHLRFGKSSVNMPWLIDDADFVACHKPAYIGRYDMLGRIKPGGTFLLNTRVEPDKAFICLTREEQKIIIDRKIKFYVIDALKIAREVGLGSRINTVMKACFFKISGVLPEKVAIGLVKDFIKKSFSNKGEDIVKMNWNAVDKSGEGLHKVEIPTTLPKEALIAPPLLPKDANAFARDIVLPIMTFKGDDIPVSKMSFDGTLPIGTTRLEKRGIAPRVPKWISENCIQCNQCAQSCPHAAIRAKQIAPGNLDGAPESFTTLKSNTKNDKDLQYKIQVYIEDCQACGVCLVTCPAKNKALEWSPVETEREAGENANEAFFSSLPEDVLDGAPETSVKG
;
A
#
# COMPACT_ATOMS: atom_id res chain seq x y z
N MET A 1 -6.26 -23.64 26.57
CA MET A 1 -5.88 -22.55 25.64
C MET A 1 -4.39 -22.66 25.35
N ALA A 2 -3.97 -22.44 24.10
CA ALA A 2 -2.55 -22.42 23.75
C ALA A 2 -1.83 -21.21 24.38
N LYS A 3 -0.51 -21.26 24.54
CA LYS A 3 0.28 -20.09 24.91
C LYS A 3 0.40 -19.19 23.68
N ILE A 4 -0.39 -18.13 23.65
CA ILE A 4 -0.47 -17.20 22.52
C ILE A 4 0.61 -16.12 22.67
N LYS A 5 1.40 -15.91 21.61
CA LYS A 5 2.42 -14.88 21.56
C LYS A 5 1.88 -13.70 20.75
N ASN A 6 1.88 -12.51 21.35
CA ASN A 6 1.59 -11.30 20.61
C ASN A 6 2.79 -10.87 19.76
N THR A 7 2.55 -10.57 18.50
CA THR A 7 3.57 -10.15 17.53
C THR A 7 3.02 -9.03 16.66
N VAL A 8 3.88 -8.20 16.08
CA VAL A 8 3.48 -7.17 15.12
C VAL A 8 3.95 -7.58 13.72
N ILE A 9 3.00 -8.02 12.90
CA ILE A 9 3.24 -8.53 11.55
C ILE A 9 2.19 -7.97 10.57
N ASP A 10 2.41 -8.18 9.27
CA ASP A 10 1.43 -7.84 8.22
C ASP A 10 0.68 -9.09 7.70
N GLY A 11 -0.35 -8.86 6.87
CA GLY A 11 -1.17 -9.94 6.30
C GLY A 11 -0.35 -10.95 5.49
N ASN A 12 0.65 -10.48 4.74
CA ASN A 12 1.56 -11.37 4.00
C ASN A 12 2.34 -12.29 4.96
N THR A 13 2.93 -11.73 6.01
CA THR A 13 3.66 -12.52 7.01
C THR A 13 2.73 -13.52 7.71
N ALA A 14 1.50 -13.10 8.05
CA ALA A 14 0.49 -13.94 8.69
C ALA A 14 0.08 -15.15 7.81
N ALA A 15 -0.17 -14.91 6.52
CA ALA A 15 -0.50 -15.97 5.56
C ALA A 15 0.70 -16.92 5.34
N ALA A 16 1.89 -16.35 5.10
CA ALA A 16 3.11 -17.12 4.89
C ALA A 16 3.46 -17.99 6.10
N HIS A 17 3.29 -17.49 7.33
CA HIS A 17 3.56 -18.23 8.56
C HIS A 17 2.77 -19.54 8.63
N VAL A 18 1.48 -19.49 8.31
CA VAL A 18 0.63 -20.68 8.29
C VAL A 18 0.90 -21.55 7.06
N ALA A 19 1.08 -20.95 5.89
CA ALA A 19 1.43 -21.69 4.67
C ALA A 19 2.72 -22.49 4.83
N TYR A 20 3.75 -21.90 5.45
CA TYR A 20 5.02 -22.55 5.78
C TYR A 20 4.81 -23.75 6.71
N ALA A 21 3.93 -23.63 7.71
CA ALA A 21 3.65 -24.69 8.66
C ALA A 21 3.12 -25.97 7.98
N PHE A 22 2.26 -25.82 6.96
CA PHE A 22 1.56 -26.93 6.28
C PHE A 22 2.22 -27.44 5.01
N SER A 23 3.20 -26.73 4.45
CA SER A 23 3.71 -27.04 3.11
C SER A 23 5.03 -27.80 3.17
N GLU A 24 5.20 -28.75 2.26
CA GLU A 24 6.49 -29.39 1.95
C GLU A 24 7.18 -28.67 0.80
N VAL A 25 6.41 -28.17 -0.17
CA VAL A 25 6.89 -27.44 -1.35
C VAL A 25 6.13 -26.11 -1.50
N ALA A 26 6.81 -25.06 -1.96
CA ALA A 26 6.20 -23.82 -2.41
C ALA A 26 6.74 -23.46 -3.80
N ALA A 27 5.91 -23.60 -4.84
CA ALA A 27 6.26 -23.15 -6.19
C ALA A 27 5.75 -21.72 -6.38
N ILE A 28 6.65 -20.77 -6.65
CA ILE A 28 6.39 -19.33 -6.56
C ILE A 28 6.78 -18.58 -7.83
N TYR A 29 6.23 -17.37 -7.97
CA TYR A 29 6.70 -16.35 -8.90
C TYR A 29 6.39 -14.96 -8.30
N PRO A 30 7.29 -13.97 -8.39
CA PRO A 30 7.10 -12.69 -7.72
C PRO A 30 6.10 -11.78 -8.45
N ILE A 31 5.03 -11.40 -7.76
CA ILE A 31 4.10 -10.35 -8.20
C ILE A 31 3.61 -9.53 -7.01
N THR A 32 3.65 -8.20 -7.13
CA THR A 32 3.12 -7.30 -6.07
C THR A 32 1.60 -7.45 -5.97
N PRO A 33 0.98 -7.44 -4.77
CA PRO A 33 1.58 -7.34 -3.43
C PRO A 33 1.86 -8.69 -2.74
N SER A 34 1.86 -9.83 -3.44
CA SER A 34 2.06 -11.16 -2.86
C SER A 34 3.52 -11.59 -2.73
N SER A 35 4.46 -10.98 -3.46
CA SER A 35 5.90 -11.32 -3.42
C SER A 35 6.48 -11.51 -2.02
N PRO A 36 6.15 -10.66 -1.01
CA PRO A 36 6.69 -10.84 0.35
C PRO A 36 6.41 -12.21 0.94
N MET A 37 5.29 -12.88 0.61
CA MET A 37 5.01 -14.22 1.13
C MET A 37 6.02 -15.26 0.64
N GLY A 38 6.40 -15.20 -0.64
CA GLY A 38 7.43 -16.06 -1.22
C GLY A 38 8.80 -15.76 -0.62
N GLU A 39 9.15 -14.47 -0.51
CA GLU A 39 10.41 -14.01 0.09
C GLU A 39 10.56 -14.45 1.56
N TYR A 40 9.49 -14.36 2.36
CA TYR A 40 9.51 -14.83 3.75
C TYR A 40 9.67 -16.35 3.83
N THR A 41 8.96 -17.10 2.98
CA THR A 41 9.07 -18.56 2.92
C THR A 41 10.50 -18.98 2.59
N ASP A 42 11.11 -18.38 1.57
CA ASP A 42 12.49 -18.65 1.16
C ASP A 42 13.50 -18.29 2.26
N ALA A 43 13.35 -17.10 2.86
CA ALA A 43 14.22 -16.67 3.95
C ALA A 43 14.13 -17.60 5.17
N TRP A 44 12.93 -18.02 5.56
CA TRP A 44 12.73 -18.95 6.68
C TRP A 44 13.30 -20.34 6.38
N ALA A 45 13.14 -20.85 5.17
CA ALA A 45 13.74 -22.11 4.73
C ALA A 45 15.27 -22.05 4.78
N SER A 46 15.86 -20.96 4.27
CA SER A 46 17.30 -20.70 4.30
C SER A 46 17.87 -20.59 5.72
N MET A 47 17.07 -20.10 6.68
CA MET A 47 17.43 -20.07 8.11
C MET A 47 17.18 -21.40 8.84
N GLY A 48 16.70 -22.44 8.14
CA GLY A 48 16.45 -23.76 8.70
C GLY A 48 15.19 -23.88 9.56
N LEU A 49 14.23 -22.94 9.42
CA LEU A 49 12.92 -23.08 10.07
C LEU A 49 12.25 -24.37 9.59
N LYS A 50 11.71 -25.17 10.50
CA LYS A 50 11.05 -26.44 10.16
C LYS A 50 9.53 -26.27 10.16
N ASN A 51 8.88 -26.80 9.14
CA ASN A 51 7.42 -26.97 9.10
C ASN A 51 6.96 -28.01 10.14
N VAL A 52 5.65 -28.29 10.21
CA VAL A 52 5.10 -29.27 11.18
C VAL A 52 5.54 -30.71 10.94
N PHE A 53 6.14 -31.00 9.77
CA PHE A 53 6.73 -32.29 9.39
C PHE A 53 8.22 -32.37 9.70
N GLY A 54 8.81 -31.33 10.30
CA GLY A 54 10.20 -31.34 10.76
C GLY A 54 11.23 -31.04 9.66
N LYS A 55 10.81 -30.50 8.51
CA LYS A 55 11.69 -30.13 7.39
C LYS A 55 11.52 -28.66 6.99
N PRO A 56 12.56 -28.00 6.45
CA PRO A 56 12.37 -26.76 5.72
C PRO A 56 11.47 -26.95 4.50
N VAL A 57 10.75 -25.90 4.10
CA VAL A 57 9.96 -25.90 2.86
C VAL A 57 10.91 -25.83 1.67
N ASP A 58 10.66 -26.63 0.64
CA ASP A 58 11.37 -26.53 -0.65
C ASP A 58 10.74 -25.43 -1.51
N VAL A 59 11.46 -24.32 -1.70
CA VAL A 59 10.97 -23.15 -2.42
C VAL A 59 11.55 -23.12 -3.83
N ILE A 60 10.66 -23.08 -4.83
CA ILE A 60 11.05 -23.15 -6.24
C ILE A 60 10.46 -21.97 -6.98
N GLU A 61 11.32 -21.09 -7.49
CA GLU A 61 10.91 -20.01 -8.40
C GLU A 61 10.77 -20.55 -9.82
N MET A 62 9.61 -20.30 -10.45
CA MET A 62 9.34 -20.70 -11.83
C MET A 62 9.55 -19.53 -12.80
N GLN A 63 9.37 -19.76 -14.10
CA GLN A 63 9.50 -18.73 -15.13
C GLN A 63 8.30 -17.78 -15.23
N SER A 64 7.14 -18.19 -14.68
CA SER A 64 5.90 -17.43 -14.58
C SER A 64 4.94 -18.11 -13.60
N GLU A 65 3.85 -17.44 -13.24
CA GLU A 65 2.77 -18.02 -12.43
C GLU A 65 2.08 -19.22 -13.12
N ALA A 66 2.05 -19.26 -14.46
CA ALA A 66 1.56 -20.44 -15.18
C ALA A 66 2.47 -21.66 -14.93
N GLY A 67 3.79 -21.44 -14.95
CA GLY A 67 4.79 -22.45 -14.58
C GLY A 67 4.68 -22.87 -13.12
N ALA A 68 4.50 -21.90 -12.21
CA ALA A 68 4.24 -22.17 -10.79
C ALA A 68 2.99 -23.02 -10.59
N ALA A 69 1.87 -22.69 -11.21
CA ALA A 69 0.64 -23.48 -11.09
C ALA A 69 0.79 -24.92 -11.63
N GLY A 70 1.53 -25.10 -12.73
CA GLY A 70 1.86 -26.43 -13.24
C GLY A 70 2.77 -27.23 -12.30
N ALA A 71 3.77 -26.58 -11.70
CA ALA A 71 4.63 -27.18 -10.69
C ALA A 71 3.84 -27.56 -9.43
N VAL A 72 2.91 -26.71 -8.97
CA VAL A 72 1.99 -27.04 -7.87
C VAL A 72 1.16 -28.27 -8.24
N HIS A 73 0.55 -28.31 -9.42
CA HIS A 73 -0.25 -29.45 -9.87
C HIS A 73 0.56 -30.76 -9.91
N GLY A 74 1.77 -30.71 -10.46
CA GLY A 74 2.69 -31.86 -10.52
C GLY A 74 3.11 -32.34 -9.13
N SER A 75 3.52 -31.43 -8.26
CA SER A 75 3.95 -31.72 -6.88
C SER A 75 2.82 -32.34 -6.04
N LEU A 76 1.61 -31.79 -6.14
CA LEU A 76 0.41 -32.36 -5.50
C LEU A 76 0.08 -33.76 -6.05
N SER A 77 0.22 -33.95 -7.36
CA SER A 77 0.01 -35.26 -8.00
C SER A 77 1.04 -36.29 -7.54
N GLY A 78 2.26 -35.85 -7.22
CA GLY A 78 3.32 -36.65 -6.61
C GLY A 78 3.16 -36.87 -5.08
N GLY A 79 2.14 -36.30 -4.44
CA GLY A 79 1.84 -36.53 -3.02
C GLY A 79 2.53 -35.60 -2.04
N ALA A 80 3.13 -34.49 -2.49
CA ALA A 80 3.72 -33.48 -1.63
C ALA A 80 2.73 -32.34 -1.37
N MET A 81 2.54 -31.95 -0.10
CA MET A 81 1.70 -30.80 0.25
C MET A 81 2.33 -29.52 -0.27
N THR A 82 1.66 -28.87 -1.21
CA THR A 82 2.24 -27.77 -1.98
C THR A 82 1.36 -26.53 -1.92
N THR A 83 1.96 -25.36 -1.74
CA THR A 83 1.28 -24.04 -1.75
C THR A 83 1.88 -23.12 -2.80
N THR A 84 1.23 -21.97 -3.01
CA THR A 84 1.74 -20.87 -3.84
C THR A 84 1.17 -19.53 -3.37
N TYR A 85 1.80 -18.45 -3.82
CA TYR A 85 1.47 -17.07 -3.50
C TYR A 85 1.32 -16.28 -4.80
N THR A 86 0.20 -15.59 -4.99
CA THR A 86 -0.05 -14.85 -6.25
C THR A 86 -1.05 -13.71 -6.08
N ALA A 87 -1.27 -12.93 -7.14
CA ALA A 87 -2.24 -11.85 -7.21
C ALA A 87 -2.51 -11.47 -8.68
N SER A 88 -3.64 -10.81 -8.96
CA SER A 88 -3.91 -10.11 -10.23
C SER A 88 -3.62 -10.97 -11.47
N GLN A 89 -2.76 -10.47 -12.37
CA GLN A 89 -2.37 -11.14 -13.61
C GLN A 89 -1.78 -12.53 -13.35
N GLY A 90 -1.03 -12.68 -12.27
CA GLY A 90 -0.44 -13.95 -11.89
C GLY A 90 -1.51 -15.00 -11.62
N LEU A 91 -2.57 -14.62 -10.89
CA LEU A 91 -3.69 -15.52 -10.62
C LEU A 91 -4.42 -15.92 -11.90
N LEU A 92 -4.59 -15.00 -12.87
CA LEU A 92 -5.19 -15.33 -14.16
C LEU A 92 -4.40 -16.42 -14.91
N LEU A 93 -3.08 -16.37 -14.84
CA LEU A 93 -2.20 -17.38 -15.45
C LEU A 93 -2.29 -18.75 -14.76
N MET A 94 -2.79 -18.80 -13.52
CA MET A 94 -2.99 -20.06 -12.78
C MET A 94 -4.34 -20.73 -13.07
N ILE A 95 -5.34 -20.01 -13.60
CA ILE A 95 -6.72 -20.50 -13.82
C ILE A 95 -6.78 -21.87 -14.55
N PRO A 96 -6.03 -22.10 -15.64
CA PRO A 96 -6.08 -23.40 -16.32
C PRO A 96 -5.69 -24.58 -15.41
N ASN A 97 -4.66 -24.40 -14.57
CA ASN A 97 -4.23 -25.41 -13.61
C ASN A 97 -5.18 -25.50 -12.41
N MET A 98 -5.83 -24.40 -12.01
CA MET A 98 -6.84 -24.46 -10.95
C MET A 98 -8.00 -25.40 -11.31
N HIS A 99 -8.49 -25.38 -12.55
CA HIS A 99 -9.49 -26.35 -13.00
C HIS A 99 -9.00 -27.81 -12.89
N LYS A 100 -7.72 -28.06 -13.22
CA LYS A 100 -7.12 -29.40 -13.10
C LYS A 100 -6.94 -29.84 -11.65
N ILE A 101 -6.41 -28.97 -10.80
CA ILE A 101 -6.20 -29.23 -9.36
C ILE A 101 -7.54 -29.53 -8.67
N ALA A 102 -8.57 -28.74 -8.93
CA ALA A 102 -9.91 -28.95 -8.39
C ALA A 102 -10.59 -30.19 -8.98
N GLY A 103 -10.49 -30.41 -10.29
CA GLY A 103 -11.08 -31.58 -10.96
C GLY A 103 -10.45 -32.92 -10.53
N GLU A 104 -9.18 -32.90 -10.11
CA GLU A 104 -8.49 -34.07 -9.57
C GLU A 104 -8.59 -34.20 -8.04
N MET A 105 -9.40 -33.33 -7.39
CA MET A 105 -9.65 -33.34 -5.96
C MET A 105 -8.35 -33.34 -5.14
N LEU A 106 -7.43 -32.42 -5.48
CA LEU A 106 -6.13 -32.28 -4.83
C LEU A 106 -6.18 -31.21 -3.74
N PRO A 107 -5.82 -31.54 -2.48
CA PRO A 107 -5.83 -30.58 -1.38
C PRO A 107 -4.65 -29.63 -1.48
N THR A 108 -4.93 -28.33 -1.54
CA THR A 108 -3.92 -27.26 -1.55
C THR A 108 -4.57 -25.94 -1.15
N VAL A 109 -3.75 -24.97 -0.74
CA VAL A 109 -4.19 -23.60 -0.50
C VAL A 109 -3.34 -22.64 -1.32
N PHE A 110 -3.99 -21.84 -2.15
CA PHE A 110 -3.38 -20.69 -2.82
C PHE A 110 -3.64 -19.46 -1.95
N HIS A 111 -2.59 -18.75 -1.56
CA HIS A 111 -2.73 -17.51 -0.78
C HIS A 111 -2.63 -16.31 -1.71
N VAL A 112 -3.70 -15.51 -1.75
CA VAL A 112 -3.85 -14.43 -2.72
C VAL A 112 -4.02 -13.10 -2.00
N SER A 113 -3.08 -12.19 -2.23
CA SER A 113 -3.27 -10.79 -1.87
C SER A 113 -4.08 -10.10 -2.98
N ALA A 114 -5.41 -10.16 -2.88
CA ALA A 114 -6.35 -9.80 -3.95
C ALA A 114 -6.07 -8.41 -4.52
N ARG A 115 -5.90 -8.33 -5.84
CA ARG A 115 -5.40 -7.14 -6.55
C ARG A 115 -6.16 -6.91 -7.86
N SER A 116 -6.35 -5.63 -8.16
CA SER A 116 -6.91 -5.13 -9.42
C SER A 116 -6.28 -5.81 -10.65
N LEU A 117 -7.12 -6.20 -11.60
CA LEU A 117 -6.68 -6.54 -12.95
C LEU A 117 -6.30 -5.28 -13.75
N ALA A 118 -5.33 -5.42 -14.64
CA ALA A 118 -4.98 -4.42 -15.63
C ALA A 118 -6.08 -4.35 -16.70
N VAL A 119 -6.75 -3.20 -16.76
CA VAL A 119 -7.89 -2.91 -17.66
C VAL A 119 -7.56 -1.69 -18.51
N GLN A 120 -8.18 -0.52 -18.27
CA GLN A 120 -7.75 0.75 -18.91
C GLN A 120 -6.36 1.21 -18.45
N SER A 121 -5.89 0.69 -17.32
CA SER A 121 -4.55 0.89 -16.79
C SER A 121 -4.17 -0.25 -15.86
N LEU A 122 -2.87 -0.41 -15.62
CA LEU A 122 -2.35 -1.29 -14.58
C LEU A 122 -2.63 -0.68 -13.20
N SER A 123 -3.07 -1.49 -12.25
CA SER A 123 -3.01 -1.14 -10.83
C SER A 123 -2.33 -2.25 -10.04
N ILE A 124 -1.47 -1.85 -9.09
CA ILE A 124 -0.88 -2.77 -8.11
C ILE A 124 -1.76 -2.96 -6.89
N PHE A 125 -2.81 -2.15 -6.75
CA PHE A 125 -3.57 -2.02 -5.51
C PHE A 125 -4.74 -3.00 -5.41
N GLY A 126 -5.19 -3.22 -4.17
CA GLY A 126 -6.16 -4.26 -3.83
C GLY A 126 -7.60 -3.97 -4.22
N ASP A 127 -8.20 -4.95 -4.90
CA ASP A 127 -9.64 -5.19 -5.03
C ASP A 127 -9.84 -6.69 -5.35
N HIS A 128 -11.07 -7.16 -5.59
CA HIS A 128 -11.38 -8.59 -5.76
C HIS A 128 -11.50 -9.03 -7.22
N SER A 129 -11.14 -8.19 -8.19
CA SER A 129 -11.33 -8.51 -9.62
C SER A 129 -10.61 -9.79 -10.07
N ASP A 130 -9.43 -10.05 -9.52
CA ASP A 130 -8.65 -11.27 -9.76
C ASP A 130 -9.31 -12.52 -9.15
N VAL A 131 -9.66 -12.48 -7.87
CA VAL A 131 -10.31 -13.60 -7.17
C VAL A 131 -11.65 -13.93 -7.82
N MET A 132 -12.43 -12.92 -8.19
CA MET A 132 -13.73 -13.12 -8.84
C MET A 132 -13.61 -13.76 -10.23
N SER A 133 -12.45 -13.62 -10.89
CA SER A 133 -12.14 -14.29 -12.16
C SER A 133 -11.91 -15.80 -12.01
N THR A 134 -11.77 -16.31 -10.78
CA THR A 134 -11.52 -17.73 -10.49
C THR A 134 -12.72 -18.47 -9.91
N ARG A 135 -13.86 -17.78 -9.71
CA ARG A 135 -15.02 -18.31 -8.96
C ARG A 135 -15.69 -19.56 -9.56
N ASN A 136 -15.36 -19.89 -10.82
CA ASN A 136 -15.86 -21.06 -11.54
C ASN A 136 -14.84 -22.22 -11.61
N THR A 137 -13.63 -22.07 -11.05
CA THR A 137 -12.56 -23.07 -11.16
C THR A 137 -12.83 -24.35 -10.38
N GLY A 138 -13.69 -24.27 -9.35
CA GLY A 138 -13.90 -25.34 -8.36
C GLY A 138 -13.07 -25.15 -7.09
N PHE A 139 -12.29 -24.08 -6.96
CA PHE A 139 -11.67 -23.75 -5.67
C PHE A 139 -12.73 -23.24 -4.68
N ALA A 140 -12.60 -23.65 -3.42
CA ALA A 140 -13.26 -22.98 -2.32
C ALA A 140 -12.62 -21.60 -2.12
N LEU A 141 -13.42 -20.55 -1.92
CA LEU A 141 -12.93 -19.17 -1.80
C LEU A 141 -13.17 -18.70 -0.37
N MET A 142 -12.09 -18.43 0.36
CA MET A 142 -12.07 -18.00 1.76
C MET A 142 -11.51 -16.57 1.87
N ALA A 143 -12.31 -15.65 2.40
CA ALA A 143 -11.95 -14.24 2.54
C ALA A 143 -11.65 -13.88 4.00
N ALA A 144 -10.52 -13.24 4.24
CA ALA A 144 -10.18 -12.64 5.52
C ALA A 144 -10.40 -11.12 5.50
N THR A 145 -10.90 -10.56 6.61
CA THR A 145 -11.13 -9.12 6.72
C THR A 145 -9.89 -8.33 7.15
N GLY A 146 -9.01 -8.92 7.98
CA GLY A 146 -7.83 -8.26 8.56
C GLY A 146 -6.64 -9.18 8.74
N VAL A 147 -5.56 -8.68 9.36
CA VAL A 147 -4.29 -9.44 9.51
C VAL A 147 -4.48 -10.65 10.42
N GLN A 148 -5.21 -10.50 11.53
CA GLN A 148 -5.53 -11.61 12.43
C GLN A 148 -6.34 -12.71 11.72
N GLU A 149 -7.43 -12.33 11.02
CA GLU A 149 -8.25 -13.28 10.26
C GLU A 149 -7.47 -13.95 9.13
N THR A 150 -6.49 -13.25 8.53
CA THR A 150 -5.62 -13.82 7.48
C THR A 150 -4.88 -15.06 8.00
N MET A 151 -4.37 -15.01 9.24
CA MET A 151 -3.72 -16.15 9.88
C MET A 151 -4.72 -17.25 10.23
N ASP A 152 -5.84 -16.87 10.86
CA ASP A 152 -6.81 -17.84 11.38
C ASP A 152 -7.54 -18.59 10.25
N LEU A 153 -7.91 -17.90 9.18
CA LEU A 153 -8.58 -18.51 8.03
C LEU A 153 -7.62 -19.22 7.08
N ALA A 154 -6.34 -18.85 7.05
CA ALA A 154 -5.31 -19.68 6.42
C ALA A 154 -5.22 -21.05 7.11
N LEU A 155 -5.26 -21.08 8.46
CA LEU A 155 -5.23 -22.31 9.25
C LEU A 155 -6.46 -23.18 8.94
N VAL A 156 -7.66 -22.57 8.98
CA VAL A 156 -8.91 -23.28 8.65
C VAL A 156 -8.87 -23.81 7.22
N SER A 157 -8.38 -23.04 6.24
CA SER A 157 -8.32 -23.47 4.84
C SER A 157 -7.41 -24.68 4.63
N HIS A 158 -6.23 -24.68 5.26
CA HIS A 158 -5.28 -25.81 5.17
C HIS A 158 -5.80 -27.09 5.85
N LEU A 159 -6.52 -26.96 6.96
CA LEU A 159 -7.17 -28.10 7.62
C LEU A 159 -8.37 -28.62 6.80
N ALA A 160 -9.24 -27.72 6.36
CA ALA A 160 -10.44 -28.04 5.62
C ALA A 160 -10.13 -28.68 4.26
N THR A 161 -9.12 -28.19 3.53
CA THR A 161 -8.75 -28.75 2.22
C THR A 161 -8.35 -30.21 2.31
N LEU A 162 -7.62 -30.62 3.36
CA LEU A 162 -7.22 -32.02 3.57
C LEU A 162 -8.43 -32.94 3.78
N LYS A 163 -9.39 -32.53 4.61
CA LYS A 163 -10.61 -33.31 4.88
C LYS A 163 -11.58 -33.31 3.69
N ALA A 164 -11.79 -32.16 3.06
CA ALA A 164 -12.73 -32.00 1.95
C ALA A 164 -12.20 -32.51 0.61
N GLN A 165 -10.88 -32.58 0.44
CA GLN A 165 -10.20 -32.85 -0.84
C GLN A 165 -10.48 -31.79 -1.93
N VAL A 166 -11.04 -30.64 -1.54
CA VAL A 166 -11.30 -29.49 -2.40
C VAL A 166 -10.19 -28.46 -2.15
N PRO A 167 -9.54 -27.93 -3.20
CA PRO A 167 -8.52 -26.90 -3.03
C PRO A 167 -9.12 -25.56 -2.60
N PHE A 168 -8.36 -24.78 -1.85
CA PHE A 168 -8.79 -23.47 -1.34
C PHE A 168 -7.98 -22.35 -1.96
N LEU A 169 -8.64 -21.23 -2.22
CA LEU A 169 -8.03 -19.93 -2.43
C LEU A 169 -8.37 -19.10 -1.20
N ASN A 170 -7.36 -18.87 -0.37
CA ASN A 170 -7.44 -18.02 0.80
C ASN A 170 -6.96 -16.62 0.41
N PHE A 171 -7.82 -15.61 0.52
CA PHE A 171 -7.50 -14.26 0.07
C PHE A 171 -7.82 -13.19 1.08
N PHE A 172 -7.08 -12.09 0.94
CA PHE A 172 -7.15 -10.89 1.73
C PHE A 172 -6.73 -9.69 0.88
N ASP A 173 -7.17 -8.50 1.26
CA ASP A 173 -7.08 -7.34 0.36
C ASP A 173 -5.63 -6.87 0.16
N GLY A 174 -5.20 -6.79 -1.09
CA GLY A 174 -3.89 -6.29 -1.51
C GLY A 174 -3.64 -4.88 -1.00
N PHE A 175 -2.43 -4.63 -0.49
CA PHE A 175 -2.02 -3.51 0.36
C PHE A 175 -2.83 -3.32 1.66
N ARG A 176 -4.16 -3.17 1.57
CA ARG A 176 -5.03 -2.80 2.70
C ARG A 176 -4.93 -3.76 3.88
N THR A 177 -4.76 -5.05 3.61
CA THR A 177 -4.52 -6.08 4.63
C THR A 177 -3.12 -6.68 4.50
N SER A 178 -2.68 -6.99 3.27
CA SER A 178 -1.38 -7.63 3.03
C SER A 178 -0.16 -6.84 3.55
N HIS A 179 -0.24 -5.51 3.60
CA HIS A 179 0.85 -4.61 4.01
C HIS A 179 0.52 -3.77 5.25
N GLU A 180 -0.68 -3.93 5.81
CA GLU A 180 -1.04 -3.33 7.09
C GLU A 180 -0.32 -4.09 8.20
N LEU A 181 0.43 -3.38 9.04
CA LEU A 181 1.00 -3.96 10.25
C LEU A 181 -0.05 -3.93 11.36
N GLN A 182 -0.23 -5.05 12.04
CA GLN A 182 -1.14 -5.15 13.18
C GLN A 182 -0.49 -5.98 14.29
N LYS A 183 -0.77 -5.64 15.55
CA LYS A 183 -0.53 -6.55 16.67
C LYS A 183 -1.54 -7.71 16.57
N VAL A 184 -1.03 -8.93 16.46
CA VAL A 184 -1.82 -10.15 16.32
C VAL A 184 -1.36 -11.23 17.30
N GLU A 185 -2.27 -12.15 17.56
CA GLU A 185 -2.10 -13.35 18.37
C GLU A 185 -1.58 -14.51 17.50
N GLU A 186 -0.25 -14.65 17.42
CA GLU A 186 0.45 -15.63 16.57
C GLU A 186 0.10 -17.08 16.96
N ILE A 187 -0.31 -17.88 15.96
CA ILE A 187 -0.59 -19.32 16.15
C ILE A 187 0.72 -20.10 16.08
N SER A 188 1.10 -20.80 17.15
CA SER A 188 2.31 -21.62 17.15
C SER A 188 2.19 -22.88 16.28
N PHE A 189 3.31 -23.36 15.72
CA PHE A 189 3.33 -24.62 14.94
C PHE A 189 2.89 -25.84 15.78
N ASP A 190 3.12 -25.82 17.10
CA ASP A 190 2.58 -26.84 18.01
C ASP A 190 1.06 -26.82 18.09
N THR A 191 0.45 -25.63 18.04
CA THR A 191 -1.01 -25.48 18.01
C THR A 191 -1.56 -25.97 16.67
N VAL A 192 -0.89 -25.63 15.57
CA VAL A 192 -1.21 -26.17 14.24
C VAL A 192 -1.17 -27.70 14.25
N LYS A 193 -0.10 -28.29 14.77
CA LYS A 193 0.09 -29.75 14.82
C LYS A 193 -1.00 -30.48 15.61
N LYS A 194 -1.57 -29.86 16.65
CA LYS A 194 -2.69 -30.42 17.43
C LYS A 194 -4.01 -30.47 16.68
N LEU A 195 -4.16 -29.69 15.61
CA LEU A 195 -5.37 -29.65 14.79
C LEU A 195 -5.29 -30.56 13.56
N ILE A 196 -4.08 -31.00 13.20
CA ILE A 196 -3.87 -31.91 12.06
C ILE A 196 -4.40 -33.30 12.41
N GLU A 197 -5.23 -33.83 11.52
CA GLU A 197 -5.76 -35.19 11.52
C GLU A 197 -4.96 -36.02 10.51
N PRO A 198 -3.98 -36.85 10.95
CA PRO A 198 -3.00 -37.51 10.08
C PRO A 198 -3.62 -38.40 8.99
N GLU A 199 -4.80 -38.98 9.25
CA GLU A 199 -5.51 -39.85 8.33
C GLU A 199 -5.85 -39.16 7.00
N TYR A 200 -6.05 -37.85 7.00
CA TYR A 200 -6.33 -37.10 5.76
C TYR A 200 -5.07 -36.86 4.93
N ILE A 201 -3.91 -36.74 5.59
CA ILE A 201 -2.60 -36.66 4.92
C ILE A 201 -2.25 -38.01 4.32
N GLU A 202 -2.44 -39.09 5.06
CA GLU A 202 -2.23 -40.46 4.58
C GLU A 202 -3.12 -40.76 3.37
N ARG A 203 -4.42 -40.42 3.45
CA ARG A 203 -5.35 -40.52 2.31
C ARG A 203 -4.89 -39.72 1.09
N PHE A 204 -4.33 -38.53 1.28
CA PHE A 204 -3.78 -37.74 0.17
C PHE A 204 -2.59 -38.44 -0.47
N ARG A 205 -1.63 -38.90 0.34
CA ARG A 205 -0.42 -39.62 -0.13
C ARG A 205 -0.74 -40.96 -0.79
N ASP A 206 -1.79 -41.65 -0.34
CA ASP A 206 -2.23 -42.91 -0.95
C ASP A 206 -2.76 -42.75 -2.38
N ARG A 207 -3.21 -41.56 -2.75
CA ARG A 207 -3.67 -41.22 -4.11
C ARG A 207 -2.55 -40.66 -5.01
N ALA A 208 -1.34 -40.51 -4.49
CA ALA A 208 -0.21 -39.97 -5.24
C ALA A 208 0.24 -40.91 -6.36
N MET A 209 0.69 -40.33 -7.47
CA MET A 209 1.31 -41.07 -8.57
C MET A 209 2.67 -41.58 -8.13
N ARG A 210 2.85 -42.91 -8.16
CA ARG A 210 4.13 -43.56 -7.84
C ARG A 210 4.32 -44.85 -8.65
N PRO A 211 5.54 -45.18 -9.11
CA PRO A 211 5.79 -46.37 -9.92
C PRO A 211 5.43 -47.69 -9.23
N GLU A 212 5.49 -47.76 -7.90
CA GLU A 212 5.20 -48.97 -7.11
C GLU A 212 3.70 -49.30 -7.05
N LYS A 213 2.84 -48.29 -7.29
CA LYS A 213 1.38 -48.43 -7.36
C LYS A 213 0.87 -47.50 -8.47
N PRO A 214 1.14 -47.81 -9.75
CA PRO A 214 0.92 -46.88 -10.84
C PRO A 214 -0.57 -46.64 -11.05
N VAL A 215 -0.92 -45.38 -11.29
CA VAL A 215 -2.26 -44.93 -11.63
C VAL A 215 -2.18 -43.95 -12.78
N VAL A 216 -3.23 -43.89 -13.59
CA VAL A 216 -3.37 -42.87 -14.64
C VAL A 216 -4.41 -41.86 -14.20
N LYS A 217 -4.03 -40.59 -14.23
CA LYS A 217 -4.99 -39.50 -14.21
C LYS A 217 -5.50 -39.29 -15.62
N VAL A 218 -6.81 -39.44 -15.81
CA VAL A 218 -7.42 -39.53 -17.14
C VAL A 218 -7.08 -38.29 -17.97
N ALA A 219 -6.52 -38.52 -19.17
CA ALA A 219 -6.09 -37.45 -20.07
C ALA A 219 -7.28 -36.83 -20.83
N ALA A 220 -8.03 -37.64 -21.57
CA ALA A 220 -9.16 -37.20 -22.38
C ALA A 220 -10.37 -38.16 -22.21
N GLN A 221 -11.58 -37.59 -22.17
CA GLN A 221 -12.84 -38.31 -22.10
C GLN A 221 -13.77 -37.81 -23.20
N ASN A 222 -14.55 -38.71 -23.78
CA ASN A 222 -15.59 -38.40 -24.76
C ASN A 222 -16.88 -37.91 -24.06
N PRO A 223 -17.86 -37.37 -24.82
CA PRO A 223 -19.13 -36.90 -24.27
C PRO A 223 -19.97 -37.99 -23.57
N ASP A 224 -19.73 -39.27 -23.87
CA ASP A 224 -20.41 -40.41 -23.30
C ASP A 224 -20.17 -40.62 -21.80
N VAL A 225 -19.04 -40.14 -21.25
CA VAL A 225 -18.68 -40.29 -19.83
C VAL A 225 -18.24 -39.00 -19.14
N TYR A 226 -17.86 -37.95 -19.87
CA TYR A 226 -17.33 -36.71 -19.28
C TYR A 226 -18.32 -36.06 -18.30
N PHE A 227 -19.60 -35.97 -18.69
CA PHE A 227 -20.60 -35.30 -17.84
C PHE A 227 -20.81 -36.07 -16.53
N GLN A 228 -20.97 -37.39 -16.60
CA GLN A 228 -21.09 -38.26 -15.43
C GLN A 228 -19.86 -38.14 -14.53
N GLY A 229 -18.66 -38.14 -15.12
CA GLY A 229 -17.40 -37.94 -14.41
C GLY A 229 -17.35 -36.59 -13.68
N ARG A 230 -17.82 -35.51 -14.33
CA ARG A 230 -17.80 -34.15 -13.77
C ARG A 230 -18.72 -34.00 -12.57
N GLU A 231 -19.85 -34.72 -12.54
CA GLU A 231 -20.85 -34.69 -11.45
C GLU A 231 -20.49 -35.60 -10.26
N THR A 232 -19.47 -36.46 -10.37
CA THR A 232 -19.05 -37.36 -9.27
C THR A 232 -18.62 -36.60 -8.01
N VAL A 233 -18.23 -35.33 -8.14
CA VAL A 233 -17.66 -34.53 -7.06
C VAL A 233 -18.70 -33.82 -6.20
N ASN A 234 -19.98 -33.78 -6.59
CA ASN A 234 -21.00 -32.93 -5.96
C ASN A 234 -21.07 -33.08 -4.43
N LYS A 235 -21.10 -34.32 -3.94
CA LYS A 235 -21.15 -34.61 -2.49
C LYS A 235 -19.94 -34.09 -1.72
N TYR A 236 -18.79 -33.95 -2.36
CA TYR A 236 -17.61 -33.36 -1.72
C TYR A 236 -17.79 -31.86 -1.53
N TYR A 237 -18.29 -31.15 -2.55
CA TYR A 237 -18.58 -29.72 -2.48
C TYR A 237 -19.71 -29.39 -1.51
N ASP A 238 -20.77 -30.21 -1.49
CA ASP A 238 -21.89 -30.08 -0.54
C ASP A 238 -21.43 -30.19 0.92
N ALA A 239 -20.38 -30.97 1.19
CA ALA A 239 -19.82 -31.16 2.52
C ALA A 239 -18.86 -30.04 2.96
N VAL A 240 -18.29 -29.26 2.02
CA VAL A 240 -17.28 -28.22 2.33
C VAL A 240 -17.77 -27.23 3.39
N PRO A 241 -18.98 -26.63 3.31
CA PRO A 241 -19.44 -25.66 4.31
C PRO A 241 -19.42 -26.22 5.74
N ALA A 242 -19.89 -27.45 5.93
CA ALA A 242 -19.91 -28.08 7.26
C ALA A 242 -18.49 -28.40 7.76
N ILE A 243 -17.60 -28.86 6.87
CA ILE A 243 -16.19 -29.12 7.21
C ILE A 243 -15.47 -27.83 7.61
N VAL A 244 -15.70 -26.73 6.89
CA VAL A 244 -15.14 -25.43 7.22
C VAL A 244 -15.63 -24.96 8.59
N GLN A 245 -16.94 -25.04 8.85
CA GLN A 245 -17.50 -24.66 10.16
C GLN A 245 -16.92 -25.52 11.29
N GLU A 246 -16.77 -26.83 11.08
CA GLU A 246 -16.13 -27.74 12.04
C GLU A 246 -14.70 -27.28 12.39
N TYR A 247 -13.89 -26.90 11.39
CA TYR A 247 -12.52 -26.43 11.65
C TYR A 247 -12.46 -25.03 12.24
N MET A 248 -13.41 -24.15 11.92
CA MET A 248 -13.57 -22.87 12.64
C MET A 248 -13.84 -23.13 14.14
N ASP A 249 -14.73 -24.07 14.46
CA ASP A 249 -15.07 -24.43 15.84
C ASP A 249 -13.92 -25.14 16.57
N LYS A 250 -13.22 -26.06 15.90
CA LYS A 250 -12.02 -26.74 16.44
C LYS A 250 -10.90 -25.72 16.73
N ALA A 251 -10.63 -24.81 15.80
CA ALA A 251 -9.63 -23.78 15.97
C ALA A 251 -9.99 -22.85 17.14
N ALA A 252 -11.24 -22.39 17.21
CA ALA A 252 -11.75 -21.52 18.27
C ALA A 252 -11.52 -22.09 19.69
N LYS A 253 -11.68 -23.41 19.88
CA LYS A 253 -11.41 -24.07 21.17
C LYS A 253 -9.95 -23.96 21.63
N LEU A 254 -9.00 -23.83 20.70
CA LEU A 254 -7.56 -23.73 21.01
C LEU A 254 -7.07 -22.28 21.05
N ILE A 255 -7.54 -21.45 20.12
CA ILE A 255 -7.05 -20.08 19.89
C ILE A 255 -7.97 -19.00 20.50
N GLY A 256 -9.21 -19.34 20.87
CA GLY A 256 -10.17 -18.45 21.53
C GLY A 256 -11.02 -17.57 20.61
N ARG A 257 -10.75 -17.57 19.29
CA ARG A 257 -11.45 -16.74 18.30
C ARG A 257 -12.43 -17.58 17.49
N GLN A 258 -13.71 -17.26 17.57
CA GLN A 258 -14.79 -17.97 16.89
C GLN A 258 -15.13 -17.28 15.56
N TYR A 259 -15.29 -18.09 14.52
CA TYR A 259 -15.73 -17.65 13.20
C TYR A 259 -16.94 -18.46 12.73
N LYS A 260 -17.71 -17.89 11.81
CA LYS A 260 -18.70 -18.60 11.02
C LYS A 260 -18.47 -18.36 9.54
N LEU A 261 -19.08 -19.19 8.70
CA LEU A 261 -19.06 -19.02 7.23
C LEU A 261 -19.53 -17.61 6.83
N PHE A 262 -20.57 -17.15 7.54
CA PHE A 262 -21.12 -15.81 7.51
C PHE A 262 -21.31 -15.38 8.97
N ASP A 263 -20.84 -14.20 9.38
CA ASP A 263 -21.23 -13.63 10.69
C ASP A 263 -22.04 -12.37 10.50
N TYR A 264 -23.01 -12.21 11.39
CA TYR A 264 -23.80 -11.01 11.53
C TYR A 264 -23.23 -10.11 12.63
N VAL A 265 -23.19 -8.80 12.38
CA VAL A 265 -22.88 -7.76 13.37
C VAL A 265 -23.94 -6.67 13.31
N GLY A 266 -24.29 -6.07 14.45
CA GLY A 266 -25.25 -4.96 14.54
C GLY A 266 -26.50 -5.30 15.34
N ASP A 267 -27.55 -4.51 15.14
CA ASP A 267 -28.78 -4.58 15.92
C ASP A 267 -29.55 -5.89 15.63
N ALA A 268 -29.99 -6.62 16.66
CA ALA A 268 -30.74 -7.87 16.49
C ALA A 268 -32.13 -7.66 15.83
N GLN A 269 -32.61 -6.42 15.76
CA GLN A 269 -33.84 -5.96 15.12
C GLN A 269 -33.55 -5.04 13.92
N ALA A 270 -32.37 -5.18 13.29
CA ALA A 270 -32.02 -4.38 12.12
C ALA A 270 -33.09 -4.48 11.01
N GLU A 271 -33.42 -3.34 10.41
CA GLU A 271 -34.37 -3.26 9.28
C GLU A 271 -33.63 -3.18 7.94
N LYS A 272 -32.35 -2.77 7.97
CA LYS A 272 -31.48 -2.66 6.81
C LYS A 272 -30.09 -3.19 7.12
N ILE A 273 -29.50 -3.94 6.18
CA ILE A 273 -28.16 -4.50 6.34
C ILE A 273 -27.26 -4.25 5.13
N ILE A 274 -25.95 -4.32 5.38
CA ILE A 274 -24.92 -4.37 4.33
C ILE A 274 -24.31 -5.77 4.30
N ILE A 275 -24.08 -6.32 3.11
CA ILE A 275 -23.38 -7.60 2.90
C ILE A 275 -22.09 -7.30 2.16
N ALA A 276 -20.95 -7.72 2.70
CA ALA A 276 -19.65 -7.46 2.11
C ALA A 276 -18.65 -8.57 2.42
N MET A 277 -17.48 -8.46 1.79
CA MET A 277 -16.35 -9.38 1.94
C MET A 277 -15.04 -8.60 2.00
N GLY A 278 -14.01 -9.18 2.62
CA GLY A 278 -12.68 -8.55 2.76
C GLY A 278 -12.65 -7.42 3.78
N SER A 279 -11.67 -6.52 3.66
CA SER A 279 -11.41 -5.50 4.70
C SER A 279 -12.51 -4.45 4.83
N GLY A 280 -13.38 -4.31 3.83
CA GLY A 280 -14.55 -3.45 3.92
C GLY A 280 -15.47 -3.82 5.09
N CYS A 281 -15.53 -5.11 5.45
CA CYS A 281 -16.32 -5.61 6.57
C CYS A 281 -15.98 -4.96 7.91
N ASP A 282 -14.71 -4.69 8.19
CA ASP A 282 -14.29 -4.11 9.48
C ASP A 282 -14.62 -2.60 9.52
N THR A 283 -14.54 -1.92 8.38
CA THR A 283 -15.04 -0.53 8.26
C THR A 283 -16.55 -0.47 8.50
N ILE A 284 -17.29 -1.41 7.92
CA ILE A 284 -18.75 -1.51 8.09
C ILE A 284 -19.09 -1.79 9.55
N GLU A 285 -18.39 -2.70 10.21
CA GLU A 285 -18.62 -3.00 11.62
C GLU A 285 -18.39 -1.77 12.51
N HIS A 286 -17.30 -1.03 12.31
CA HIS A 286 -17.05 0.21 13.05
C HIS A 286 -18.16 1.25 12.84
N ALA A 287 -18.66 1.40 11.62
CA ALA A 287 -19.78 2.27 11.33
C ALA A 287 -21.08 1.77 11.98
N VAL A 288 -21.43 0.49 11.82
CA VAL A 288 -22.61 -0.13 12.45
C VAL A 288 -22.59 0.04 13.97
N ASN A 289 -21.45 -0.18 14.62
CA ASN A 289 -21.31 0.01 16.06
C ASN A 289 -21.54 1.46 16.49
N ALA A 290 -21.17 2.44 15.66
CA ALA A 290 -21.43 3.85 15.95
C ALA A 290 -22.90 4.24 15.70
N LEU A 291 -23.51 3.72 14.63
CA LEU A 291 -24.89 4.02 14.25
C LEU A 291 -25.91 3.35 15.18
N THR A 292 -25.66 2.11 15.61
CA THR A 292 -26.50 1.41 16.59
C THR A 292 -26.49 2.11 17.95
N LYS A 293 -25.34 2.67 18.38
CA LYS A 293 -25.27 3.55 19.57
C LYS A 293 -26.11 4.82 19.44
N ARG A 294 -26.40 5.28 18.21
CA ARG A 294 -27.32 6.39 17.92
C ARG A 294 -28.79 5.95 17.82
N GLY A 295 -29.08 4.66 18.03
CA GLY A 295 -30.42 4.09 17.94
C GLY A 295 -30.84 3.68 16.52
N GLU A 296 -29.93 3.69 15.55
CA GLU A 296 -30.24 3.21 14.19
C GLU A 296 -30.30 1.68 14.14
N LYS A 297 -31.36 1.14 13.55
CA LYS A 297 -31.58 -0.31 13.39
C LYS A 297 -30.84 -0.86 12.17
N VAL A 298 -29.52 -0.91 12.25
CA VAL A 298 -28.64 -1.35 11.17
C VAL A 298 -27.80 -2.56 11.56
N GLY A 299 -27.42 -3.35 10.56
CA GLY A 299 -26.47 -4.44 10.74
C GLY A 299 -25.70 -4.77 9.47
N ALA A 300 -24.84 -5.78 9.55
CA ALA A 300 -24.04 -6.23 8.42
C ALA A 300 -23.75 -7.73 8.48
N VAL A 301 -23.56 -8.33 7.31
CA VAL A 301 -23.10 -9.71 7.16
C VAL A 301 -21.71 -9.71 6.55
N LYS A 302 -20.77 -10.33 7.27
CA LYS A 302 -19.39 -10.56 6.84
C LYS A 302 -19.28 -11.94 6.20
N VAL A 303 -18.97 -11.98 4.90
CA VAL A 303 -18.79 -13.23 4.14
C VAL A 303 -17.34 -13.71 4.30
N ARG A 304 -17.13 -14.93 4.83
CA ARG A 304 -15.80 -15.58 4.87
C ARG A 304 -15.71 -16.66 3.81
N LEU A 305 -16.58 -17.67 3.89
CA LEU A 305 -16.64 -18.72 2.87
C LEU A 305 -17.56 -18.26 1.73
N TYR A 306 -16.98 -17.67 0.69
CA TYR A 306 -17.72 -17.22 -0.49
C TYR A 306 -18.04 -18.38 -1.44
N ARG A 307 -17.15 -19.36 -1.55
CA ARG A 307 -17.39 -20.60 -2.31
C ARG A 307 -16.95 -21.83 -1.51
N PRO A 308 -17.77 -22.90 -1.47
CA PRO A 308 -19.17 -22.97 -1.92
C PRO A 308 -20.08 -22.02 -1.13
N PHE A 309 -21.01 -21.35 -1.81
CA PHE A 309 -21.92 -20.39 -1.18
C PHE A 309 -23.06 -21.15 -0.49
N SER A 310 -22.99 -21.29 0.84
CA SER A 310 -24.02 -22.00 1.58
C SER A 310 -25.22 -21.11 1.88
N VAL A 311 -26.27 -21.19 1.05
CA VAL A 311 -27.54 -20.47 1.24
C VAL A 311 -28.14 -20.67 2.63
N LYS A 312 -28.09 -21.89 3.18
CA LYS A 312 -28.59 -22.18 4.54
C LYS A 312 -27.90 -21.32 5.59
N HIS A 313 -26.59 -21.49 5.77
CA HIS A 313 -25.80 -20.72 6.75
C HIS A 313 -25.86 -19.20 6.52
N PHE A 314 -26.02 -18.76 5.27
CA PHE A 314 -26.20 -17.35 4.92
C PHE A 314 -27.55 -16.79 5.43
N LEU A 315 -28.66 -17.51 5.20
CA LEU A 315 -29.98 -17.09 5.66
C LEU A 315 -30.10 -17.18 7.20
N ASP A 316 -29.46 -18.17 7.82
CA ASP A 316 -29.52 -18.41 9.27
C ASP A 316 -28.98 -17.25 10.11
N VAL A 317 -28.08 -16.42 9.56
CA VAL A 317 -27.50 -15.27 10.27
C VAL A 317 -28.23 -13.95 10.03
N ILE A 318 -29.15 -13.88 9.07
CA ILE A 318 -29.86 -12.65 8.73
C ILE A 318 -31.11 -12.50 9.62
N PRO A 319 -31.26 -11.38 10.37
CA PRO A 319 -32.47 -11.16 11.17
C PRO A 319 -33.74 -11.14 10.32
N ASN A 320 -34.81 -11.74 10.82
CA ASN A 320 -36.12 -11.78 10.13
C ASN A 320 -36.75 -10.38 9.96
N THR A 321 -36.26 -9.36 10.68
CA THR A 321 -36.72 -7.98 10.61
C THR A 321 -36.16 -7.20 9.42
N VAL A 322 -35.16 -7.75 8.72
CA VAL A 322 -34.51 -7.10 7.59
C VAL A 322 -35.49 -6.96 6.42
N LYS A 323 -35.57 -5.74 5.87
CA LYS A 323 -36.41 -5.39 4.72
C LYS A 323 -35.59 -4.90 3.52
N LYS A 324 -34.40 -4.35 3.77
CA LYS A 324 -33.54 -3.76 2.73
C LYS A 324 -32.09 -4.22 2.90
N VAL A 325 -31.44 -4.53 1.79
CA VAL A 325 -30.07 -5.06 1.76
C VAL A 325 -29.28 -4.31 0.69
N ALA A 326 -28.11 -3.79 1.06
CA ALA A 326 -27.08 -3.39 0.10
C ALA A 326 -25.96 -4.43 0.09
N VAL A 327 -25.67 -5.00 -1.08
CA VAL A 327 -24.53 -5.89 -1.29
C VAL A 327 -23.39 -5.08 -1.90
N LEU A 328 -22.23 -5.10 -1.27
CA LEU A 328 -21.07 -4.33 -1.69
C LEU A 328 -20.01 -5.24 -2.30
N ASP A 329 -19.76 -5.04 -3.59
CA ASP A 329 -18.75 -5.76 -4.35
C ASP A 329 -17.51 -4.89 -4.54
N ARG A 330 -16.34 -5.49 -4.29
CA ARG A 330 -15.04 -4.87 -4.51
C ARG A 330 -14.49 -5.25 -5.89
N THR A 331 -15.34 -5.26 -6.91
CA THR A 331 -14.98 -5.56 -8.30
C THR A 331 -15.91 -4.80 -9.26
N LYS A 332 -15.64 -4.87 -10.56
CA LYS A 332 -16.55 -4.42 -11.61
C LYS A 332 -16.55 -5.45 -12.74
N GLU A 333 -17.73 -5.94 -13.10
CA GLU A 333 -17.94 -6.76 -14.30
C GLU A 333 -18.71 -5.93 -15.35
N PRO A 334 -18.03 -5.28 -16.32
CA PRO A 334 -18.69 -4.44 -17.31
C PRO A 334 -19.72 -5.22 -18.13
N GLY A 335 -20.96 -4.74 -18.19
CA GLY A 335 -22.06 -5.36 -18.94
C GLY A 335 -22.79 -6.48 -18.19
N ALA A 336 -22.32 -6.89 -17.01
CA ALA A 336 -23.06 -7.82 -16.16
C ALA A 336 -24.33 -7.16 -15.59
N ILE A 337 -25.35 -7.97 -15.32
CA ILE A 337 -26.58 -7.52 -14.67
C ILE A 337 -26.36 -7.08 -13.21
N GLY A 338 -25.23 -7.46 -12.62
CA GLY A 338 -24.74 -7.04 -11.31
C GLY A 338 -23.45 -7.77 -10.97
N GLU A 339 -22.77 -7.36 -9.91
CA GLU A 339 -21.51 -7.96 -9.48
C GLU A 339 -21.68 -9.34 -8.79
N PRO A 340 -20.62 -10.15 -8.66
CA PRO A 340 -20.72 -11.55 -8.24
C PRO A 340 -21.39 -11.79 -6.88
N LEU A 341 -20.99 -11.05 -5.83
CA LEU A 341 -21.58 -11.25 -4.50
C LEU A 341 -23.03 -10.77 -4.47
N TYR A 342 -23.33 -9.65 -5.14
CA TYR A 342 -24.71 -9.19 -5.34
C TYR A 342 -25.57 -10.28 -6.00
N MET A 343 -25.12 -10.90 -7.09
CA MET A 343 -25.90 -11.93 -7.78
C MET A 343 -26.19 -13.14 -6.89
N ASP A 344 -25.19 -13.63 -6.15
CA ASP A 344 -25.38 -14.76 -5.23
C ASP A 344 -26.35 -14.42 -4.08
N ALA A 345 -26.17 -13.26 -3.46
CA ALA A 345 -27.01 -12.81 -2.34
C ALA A 345 -28.44 -12.51 -2.80
N ALA A 346 -28.63 -11.86 -3.95
CA ALA A 346 -29.94 -11.59 -4.52
C ALA A 346 -30.69 -12.89 -4.83
N LEU A 347 -30.01 -13.89 -5.40
CA LEU A 347 -30.60 -15.21 -5.66
C LEU A 347 -30.95 -15.93 -4.36
N ALA A 348 -30.06 -15.91 -3.36
CA ALA A 348 -30.29 -16.54 -2.06
C ALA A 348 -31.44 -15.88 -1.28
N LEU A 349 -31.63 -14.57 -1.43
CA LEU A 349 -32.69 -13.79 -0.78
C LEU A 349 -33.99 -13.71 -1.58
N ALA A 350 -34.02 -14.15 -2.84
CA ALA A 350 -35.21 -14.08 -3.69
C ALA A 350 -36.49 -14.71 -3.05
N PRO A 351 -36.40 -15.79 -2.24
CA PRO A 351 -37.57 -16.32 -1.52
C PRO A 351 -38.09 -15.42 -0.38
N LYS A 352 -37.35 -14.36 -0.01
CA LYS A 352 -37.71 -13.40 1.04
C LYS A 352 -38.26 -12.12 0.40
N ASN A 353 -39.21 -11.47 1.05
CA ASN A 353 -39.73 -10.16 0.63
C ASN A 353 -38.78 -9.02 1.06
N ILE A 354 -37.55 -9.02 0.53
CA ILE A 354 -36.48 -8.09 0.86
C ILE A 354 -36.04 -7.36 -0.40
N THR A 355 -35.89 -6.03 -0.31
CA THR A 355 -35.28 -5.25 -1.39
C THR A 355 -33.77 -5.42 -1.36
N VAL A 356 -33.18 -5.96 -2.43
CA VAL A 356 -31.73 -6.17 -2.54
C VAL A 356 -31.16 -5.29 -3.65
N ILE A 357 -30.23 -4.40 -3.28
CA ILE A 357 -29.47 -3.57 -4.22
C ILE A 357 -27.98 -3.91 -4.16
N GLY A 358 -27.27 -3.62 -5.24
CA GLY A 358 -25.83 -3.85 -5.38
C GLY A 358 -25.11 -2.53 -5.56
N GLY A 359 -23.91 -2.42 -4.99
CA GLY A 359 -23.04 -1.27 -5.17
C GLY A 359 -21.57 -1.66 -5.16
N ARG A 360 -20.75 -0.80 -5.78
CA ARG A 360 -19.31 -1.00 -5.86
C ARG A 360 -18.55 -0.05 -4.97
N TYR A 361 -17.46 -0.54 -4.41
CA TYR A 361 -16.56 0.23 -3.56
C TYR A 361 -15.11 -0.21 -3.73
N GLY A 362 -14.17 0.63 -3.27
CA GLY A 362 -12.81 0.18 -2.93
C GLY A 362 -11.94 -0.37 -4.07
N LEU A 363 -12.32 -0.18 -5.34
CA LEU A 363 -11.54 -0.60 -6.50
C LEU A 363 -10.14 0.01 -6.45
N SER A 364 -9.11 -0.79 -6.76
CA SER A 364 -7.73 -0.34 -6.71
C SER A 364 -7.36 0.38 -5.39
N SER A 365 -7.80 -0.17 -4.25
CA SER A 365 -7.61 0.41 -2.91
C SER A 365 -8.12 1.83 -2.73
N LYS A 366 -9.12 2.26 -3.52
CA LYS A 366 -9.87 3.49 -3.24
C LYS A 366 -10.35 3.47 -1.79
N GLY A 367 -10.25 4.61 -1.11
CA GLY A 367 -10.65 4.74 0.29
C GLY A 367 -12.10 4.30 0.51
N PHE A 368 -12.33 3.57 1.59
CA PHE A 368 -13.65 3.21 2.06
C PHE A 368 -13.73 3.53 3.54
N THR A 369 -14.48 4.56 3.90
CA THR A 369 -14.52 5.12 5.26
C THR A 369 -15.86 4.84 5.93
N PRO A 370 -15.95 4.96 7.27
CA PRO A 370 -17.23 4.86 7.97
C PRO A 370 -18.31 5.82 7.44
N SER A 371 -17.92 7.04 7.03
CA SER A 371 -18.82 8.02 6.40
C SER A 371 -19.39 7.53 5.07
N MET A 372 -18.60 6.78 4.29
CA MET A 372 -19.09 6.11 3.07
C MET A 372 -20.07 4.98 3.39
N VAL A 373 -19.85 4.22 4.47
CA VAL A 373 -20.80 3.20 4.94
C VAL A 373 -22.13 3.84 5.34
N LYS A 374 -22.11 4.97 6.05
CA LYS A 374 -23.32 5.73 6.37
C LYS A 374 -24.06 6.19 5.11
N ALA A 375 -23.33 6.67 4.09
CA ALA A 375 -23.94 7.03 2.82
C ALA A 375 -24.68 5.84 2.17
N VAL A 376 -24.18 4.61 2.30
CA VAL A 376 -24.88 3.39 1.82
C VAL A 376 -26.18 3.15 2.59
N TYR A 377 -26.17 3.28 3.93
CA TYR A 377 -27.41 3.17 4.71
C TYR A 377 -28.41 4.28 4.43
N ASP A 378 -27.95 5.49 4.15
CA ASP A 378 -28.81 6.62 3.74
C ASP A 378 -29.39 6.39 2.35
N HIS A 379 -28.63 5.76 1.45
CA HIS A 379 -29.12 5.38 0.13
C HIS A 379 -30.21 4.31 0.21
N LEU A 380 -30.09 3.34 1.13
CA LEU A 380 -31.15 2.35 1.41
C LEU A 380 -32.43 3.02 1.92
N ASP A 381 -32.34 4.09 2.70
CA ASP A 381 -33.51 4.84 3.15
C ASP A 381 -34.11 5.72 2.04
N GLY A 382 -33.26 6.25 1.16
CA GLY A 382 -33.64 7.14 0.07
C GLY A 382 -33.96 6.42 -1.23
N LYS A 383 -33.22 6.76 -2.30
CA LYS A 383 -33.49 6.30 -3.67
C LYS A 383 -33.44 4.77 -3.79
N CYS A 384 -32.64 4.10 -2.96
CA CYS A 384 -32.50 2.65 -2.90
C CYS A 384 -32.37 2.02 -4.29
N SER A 385 -31.56 2.63 -5.15
CA SER A 385 -31.34 2.16 -6.52
C SER A 385 -30.14 1.22 -6.60
N HIS A 386 -30.28 0.14 -7.36
CA HIS A 386 -29.21 -0.79 -7.70
C HIS A 386 -28.11 -0.09 -8.55
N ASN A 387 -26.94 -0.73 -8.62
CA ASN A 387 -25.80 -0.35 -9.46
C ASN A 387 -25.07 0.94 -9.04
N PHE A 388 -25.12 1.30 -7.76
CA PHE A 388 -24.48 2.53 -7.27
C PHE A 388 -22.96 2.37 -7.08
N THR A 389 -22.25 3.48 -6.93
CA THR A 389 -20.83 3.51 -6.52
C THR A 389 -20.66 4.37 -5.27
N VAL A 390 -19.63 4.09 -4.47
CA VAL A 390 -19.30 4.91 -3.29
C VAL A 390 -17.79 5.17 -3.23
N GLY A 391 -17.41 6.39 -2.87
CA GLY A 391 -16.01 6.82 -2.76
C GLY A 391 -15.42 7.49 -4.01
N ILE A 392 -16.25 7.85 -4.99
CA ILE A 392 -15.88 8.62 -6.19
C ILE A 392 -16.94 9.68 -6.49
N ASN A 393 -16.61 10.65 -7.34
CA ASN A 393 -17.58 11.56 -7.96
C ASN A 393 -17.84 11.11 -9.41
N ASP A 394 -18.96 10.42 -9.62
CA ASP A 394 -19.43 10.01 -10.94
C ASP A 394 -20.46 11.00 -11.48
N ASP A 395 -19.94 12.05 -12.11
CA ASP A 395 -20.71 13.10 -12.78
C ASP A 395 -21.11 12.74 -14.23
N VAL A 396 -20.84 11.51 -14.67
CA VAL A 396 -21.17 11.03 -16.01
C VAL A 396 -22.43 10.15 -15.96
N SER A 397 -22.37 9.05 -15.21
CA SER A 397 -23.53 8.14 -15.06
C SER A 397 -24.37 8.43 -13.82
N ASN A 398 -23.95 9.35 -12.94
CA ASN A 398 -24.66 9.74 -11.73
C ASN A 398 -25.00 8.53 -10.82
N LEU A 399 -24.11 7.53 -10.79
CA LEU A 399 -24.25 6.34 -9.95
C LEU A 399 -23.60 6.51 -8.57
N SER A 400 -22.71 7.50 -8.39
CA SER A 400 -22.08 7.74 -7.10
C SER A 400 -23.05 8.32 -6.08
N ILE A 401 -23.09 7.73 -4.89
CA ILE A 401 -23.88 8.25 -3.77
C ILE A 401 -23.12 9.35 -3.00
N PRO A 402 -23.81 10.42 -2.58
CA PRO A 402 -23.16 11.52 -1.86
C PRO A 402 -22.87 11.17 -0.41
N ILE A 403 -21.71 11.60 0.10
CA ILE A 403 -21.37 11.53 1.52
C ILE A 403 -21.89 12.81 2.18
N LYS A 404 -22.96 12.70 2.97
CA LYS A 404 -23.66 13.85 3.59
C LYS A 404 -23.12 14.24 4.96
N GLU A 405 -22.54 13.28 5.66
CA GLU A 405 -22.12 13.41 7.06
C GLU A 405 -20.75 12.77 7.23
N HIS A 406 -19.88 13.41 8.02
CA HIS A 406 -18.67 12.78 8.55
C HIS A 406 -19.02 12.11 9.88
N ILE A 407 -18.77 10.81 10.01
CA ILE A 407 -19.01 10.07 11.25
C ILE A 407 -17.69 9.73 11.95
N HIS A 408 -17.59 10.14 13.22
CA HIS A 408 -16.48 9.74 14.08
C HIS A 408 -16.76 8.38 14.73
N VAL A 409 -15.90 7.40 14.47
CA VAL A 409 -16.04 6.02 15.00
C VAL A 409 -14.83 5.56 15.82
N THR A 410 -13.79 6.39 15.90
CA THR A 410 -12.57 6.06 16.61
C THR A 410 -12.81 6.15 18.11
N PRO A 411 -12.49 5.10 18.91
CA PRO A 411 -12.61 5.17 20.36
C PRO A 411 -11.71 6.24 20.97
N ASP A 412 -12.14 6.82 22.10
CA ASP A 412 -11.44 7.93 22.76
C ASP A 412 -10.02 7.56 23.24
N ASP A 413 -9.76 6.28 23.53
CA ASP A 413 -8.45 5.79 23.95
C ASP A 413 -7.48 5.51 22.78
N VAL A 414 -7.94 5.65 21.54
CA VAL A 414 -7.13 5.41 20.34
C VAL A 414 -6.47 6.70 19.85
N VAL A 415 -5.14 6.72 19.85
CA VAL A 415 -4.32 7.82 19.34
C VAL A 415 -3.96 7.59 17.88
N ASN A 416 -4.30 8.54 17.03
CA ASN A 416 -4.09 8.50 15.57
C ASN A 416 -2.93 9.43 15.19
N CYS A 417 -1.92 8.88 14.51
CA CYS A 417 -0.71 9.61 14.17
C CYS A 417 -0.45 9.56 12.66
N ILE A 418 -0.18 10.72 12.05
CA ILE A 418 0.22 10.85 10.64
C ILE A 418 1.66 11.36 10.56
N PHE A 419 2.49 10.72 9.74
CA PHE A 419 3.88 11.14 9.50
C PHE A 419 4.13 11.33 8.02
N TRP A 420 4.53 12.54 7.65
CA TRP A 420 4.96 12.92 6.30
C TRP A 420 6.47 12.83 6.23
N GLY A 421 6.94 11.79 5.54
CA GLY A 421 8.36 11.48 5.32
C GLY A 421 8.78 11.62 3.87
N PHE A 422 10.06 11.40 3.62
CA PHE A 422 10.70 11.46 2.31
C PHE A 422 11.35 10.12 1.96
N GLY A 423 11.24 9.68 0.71
CA GLY A 423 11.88 8.45 0.25
C GLY A 423 13.37 8.43 0.60
N SER A 424 13.79 7.38 1.33
CA SER A 424 15.15 7.18 1.84
C SER A 424 15.59 8.01 3.05
N ASP A 425 14.68 8.74 3.73
CA ASP A 425 15.00 9.45 4.99
C ASP A 425 14.97 8.56 6.25
N GLY A 426 14.51 7.31 6.11
CA GLY A 426 14.39 6.34 7.20
C GLY A 426 13.11 6.43 8.04
N THR A 427 12.15 7.29 7.67
CA THR A 427 10.87 7.49 8.37
C THR A 427 10.07 6.21 8.45
N VAL A 428 9.77 5.58 7.31
CA VAL A 428 8.99 4.33 7.24
C VAL A 428 9.59 3.25 8.14
N GLY A 429 10.91 3.01 8.03
CA GLY A 429 11.60 2.02 8.86
C GLY A 429 11.52 2.35 10.34
N ALA A 430 11.70 3.63 10.71
CA ALA A 430 11.55 4.06 12.10
C ALA A 430 10.12 3.87 12.62
N LYS A 431 9.09 4.09 11.78
CA LYS A 431 7.69 3.89 12.17
C LYS A 431 7.28 2.42 12.26
N LYS A 432 7.77 1.55 11.36
CA LYS A 432 7.65 0.09 11.54
C LYS A 432 8.23 -0.34 12.89
N ASN A 433 9.38 0.21 13.28
CA ASN A 433 9.97 -0.05 14.59
C ASN A 433 9.14 0.54 15.74
N THR A 434 8.59 1.75 15.61
CA THR A 434 7.70 2.36 16.61
C THR A 434 6.50 1.47 16.90
N ILE A 435 5.85 0.92 15.86
CA ILE A 435 4.70 0.00 16.06
C ILE A 435 5.15 -1.25 16.80
N LYS A 436 6.28 -1.86 16.42
CA LYS A 436 6.82 -3.05 17.12
C LYS A 436 7.15 -2.77 18.58
N ILE A 437 7.82 -1.65 18.86
CA ILE A 437 8.16 -1.21 20.21
C ILE A 437 6.88 -1.12 21.06
N ILE A 438 5.84 -0.46 20.57
CA ILE A 438 4.60 -0.29 21.33
C ILE A 438 3.80 -1.59 21.41
N GLY A 439 3.56 -2.26 20.28
CA GLY A 439 2.69 -3.44 20.21
C GLY A 439 3.26 -4.68 20.91
N GLU A 440 4.59 -4.87 20.92
CA GLU A 440 5.22 -6.05 21.52
C GLU A 440 5.61 -5.85 23.00
N ASN A 441 5.67 -4.61 23.49
CA ASN A 441 6.13 -4.30 24.87
C ASN A 441 5.07 -3.63 25.73
N THR A 442 3.83 -3.52 25.25
CA THR A 442 2.71 -2.93 25.98
C THR A 442 1.42 -3.71 25.69
N ASP A 443 0.39 -3.47 26.51
CA ASP A 443 -0.93 -4.06 26.33
C ASP A 443 -1.76 -3.36 25.23
N MET A 444 -1.25 -2.31 24.60
CA MET A 444 -1.95 -1.64 23.51
C MET A 444 -1.99 -2.50 22.25
N ASN A 445 -3.10 -2.40 21.53
CA ASN A 445 -3.16 -2.75 20.12
C ASN A 445 -2.43 -1.68 19.31
N ALA A 446 -1.84 -2.11 18.20
CA ALA A 446 -1.07 -1.25 17.32
C ALA A 446 -1.40 -1.56 15.87
N GLN A 447 -1.60 -0.52 15.06
CA GLN A 447 -1.84 -0.63 13.63
C GLN A 447 -0.92 0.33 12.89
N GLY A 448 -0.43 -0.06 11.71
CA GLY A 448 0.31 0.82 10.83
C GLY A 448 0.03 0.56 9.36
N TYR A 449 -0.24 1.63 8.63
CA TYR A 449 -0.40 1.62 7.19
C TYR A 449 0.51 2.67 6.54
N PHE A 450 1.13 2.31 5.42
CA PHE A 450 2.16 3.11 4.78
C PHE A 450 1.77 3.40 3.34
N LEU A 451 1.53 4.67 3.04
CA LEU A 451 1.37 5.16 1.67
C LEU A 451 2.74 5.50 1.11
N TYR A 452 3.04 4.93 -0.05
CA TYR A 452 4.24 5.19 -0.82
C TYR A 452 3.87 5.90 -2.11
N ASP A 453 4.75 6.78 -2.56
CA ASP A 453 4.69 7.33 -3.90
C ASP A 453 5.13 6.29 -4.95
N SER A 454 4.66 6.46 -6.18
CA SER A 454 5.15 5.77 -7.38
C SER A 454 6.62 6.08 -7.69
N LYS A 455 7.12 7.22 -7.21
CA LYS A 455 8.50 7.69 -7.44
C LYS A 455 9.49 6.88 -6.61
N LYS A 456 10.32 6.07 -7.27
CA LYS A 456 11.32 5.18 -6.66
C LYS A 456 12.32 5.91 -5.74
N SER A 457 12.66 7.16 -6.03
CA SER A 457 13.60 7.96 -5.24
C SER A 457 13.01 9.32 -4.91
N GLY A 458 13.13 9.75 -3.65
CA GLY A 458 12.63 11.03 -3.15
C GLY A 458 11.14 11.28 -3.36
N GLY A 459 10.34 10.21 -3.40
CA GLY A 459 8.88 10.28 -3.33
C GLY A 459 8.40 10.61 -1.92
N VAL A 460 7.16 11.07 -1.80
CA VAL A 460 6.53 11.31 -0.49
C VAL A 460 6.12 9.98 0.13
N THR A 461 6.28 9.85 1.45
CA THR A 461 5.72 8.73 2.19
C THR A 461 4.80 9.25 3.29
N VAL A 462 3.59 8.72 3.38
CA VAL A 462 2.65 9.09 4.45
C VAL A 462 2.35 7.86 5.29
N THR A 463 2.73 7.91 6.55
CA THR A 463 2.52 6.81 7.50
C THR A 463 1.35 7.13 8.41
N HIS A 464 0.42 6.18 8.54
CA HIS A 464 -0.73 6.23 9.43
C HIS A 464 -0.56 5.20 10.54
N LEU A 465 -0.45 5.64 11.80
CA LEU A 465 -0.34 4.76 12.95
C LEU A 465 -1.53 4.95 13.90
N ARG A 466 -2.01 3.85 14.47
CA ARG A 466 -3.03 3.86 15.53
C ARG A 466 -2.56 3.04 16.73
N PHE A 467 -2.79 3.55 17.93
CA PHE A 467 -2.46 2.89 19.19
C PHE A 467 -3.61 3.06 20.18
N GLY A 468 -4.02 1.99 20.85
CA GLY A 468 -5.06 2.05 21.89
C GLY A 468 -5.29 0.72 22.56
N LYS A 469 -6.02 0.68 23.67
CA LYS A 469 -6.48 -0.57 24.29
C LYS A 469 -7.68 -1.14 23.55
N SER A 470 -8.52 -0.27 23.00
CA SER A 470 -9.59 -0.64 22.08
C SER A 470 -9.04 -1.23 20.77
N SER A 471 -9.93 -1.86 19.99
CA SER A 471 -9.58 -2.33 18.65
C SER A 471 -9.10 -1.18 17.78
N VAL A 472 -8.00 -1.43 17.08
CA VAL A 472 -7.44 -0.54 16.04
C VAL A 472 -7.52 -1.19 14.66
N ASN A 473 -8.41 -2.18 14.48
CA ASN A 473 -8.66 -2.81 13.18
C ASN A 473 -9.49 -1.89 12.27
N MET A 474 -8.85 -0.82 11.81
CA MET A 474 -9.50 0.28 11.09
C MET A 474 -8.89 0.42 9.68
N PRO A 475 -9.36 -0.36 8.69
CA PRO A 475 -8.71 -0.45 7.38
C PRO A 475 -9.05 0.74 6.45
N TRP A 476 -8.90 1.96 6.96
CA TRP A 476 -8.96 3.21 6.20
C TRP A 476 -7.85 4.16 6.67
N LEU A 477 -7.56 5.19 5.86
CA LEU A 477 -6.60 6.23 6.23
C LEU A 477 -7.14 7.06 7.39
N ILE A 478 -6.26 7.57 8.25
CA ILE A 478 -6.66 8.45 9.35
C ILE A 478 -7.26 9.73 8.77
N ASP A 479 -8.49 10.03 9.18
CA ASP A 479 -9.26 11.24 8.90
C ASP A 479 -9.28 12.22 10.09
N ASP A 480 -9.16 11.72 11.32
CA ASP A 480 -9.00 12.52 12.54
C ASP A 480 -7.67 12.21 13.27
N ALA A 481 -6.64 13.02 13.05
CA ALA A 481 -5.31 12.84 13.61
C ALA A 481 -5.11 13.59 14.93
N ASP A 482 -4.62 12.89 15.95
CA ASP A 482 -4.19 13.46 17.24
C ASP A 482 -2.76 14.04 17.14
N PHE A 483 -1.94 13.46 16.26
CA PHE A 483 -0.56 13.84 16.04
C PHE A 483 -0.22 13.87 14.54
N VAL A 484 0.38 14.95 14.07
CA VAL A 484 0.94 15.08 12.72
C VAL A 484 2.41 15.46 12.80
N ALA A 485 3.28 14.79 12.03
CA ALA A 485 4.66 15.23 11.86
C ALA A 485 5.04 15.42 10.39
N CYS A 486 5.79 16.48 10.12
CA CYS A 486 6.42 16.77 8.85
C CYS A 486 7.94 16.69 8.99
N HIS A 487 8.55 15.71 8.33
CA HIS A 487 10.00 15.49 8.41
C HIS A 487 10.78 16.28 7.34
N LYS A 488 10.07 16.92 6.38
CA LYS A 488 10.65 17.64 5.26
C LYS A 488 9.93 18.99 5.04
N PRO A 489 10.56 20.14 5.35
CA PRO A 489 9.96 21.47 5.21
C PRO A 489 9.38 21.78 3.82
N ALA A 490 9.94 21.19 2.76
CA ALA A 490 9.49 21.42 1.38
C ALA A 490 8.04 20.94 1.10
N TYR A 491 7.38 20.33 2.08
CA TYR A 491 5.98 19.91 2.01
C TYR A 491 4.99 21.01 2.43
N ILE A 492 5.46 22.02 3.16
CA ILE A 492 4.68 23.18 3.60
C ILE A 492 4.12 23.88 2.35
N GLY A 493 2.81 24.10 2.34
CA GLY A 493 2.10 24.71 1.21
C GLY A 493 2.00 23.85 -0.06
N ARG A 494 2.55 22.63 -0.07
CA ARG A 494 2.43 21.68 -1.18
C ARG A 494 1.38 20.60 -0.92
N TYR A 495 1.29 20.13 0.31
CA TYR A 495 0.36 19.07 0.71
C TYR A 495 -0.52 19.53 1.86
N ASP A 496 -1.78 19.09 1.86
CA ASP A 496 -2.65 19.28 3.01
C ASP A 496 -2.27 18.31 4.15
N MET A 497 -1.34 18.75 4.99
CA MET A 497 -0.85 17.96 6.12
C MET A 497 -1.72 18.13 7.37
N LEU A 498 -2.37 19.29 7.53
CA LEU A 498 -3.06 19.69 8.76
C LEU A 498 -4.58 19.63 8.63
N GLY A 499 -5.17 19.47 7.45
CA GLY A 499 -6.62 19.43 7.27
C GLY A 499 -7.32 18.37 8.11
N ARG A 500 -6.62 17.27 8.42
CA ARG A 500 -7.08 16.13 9.23
C ARG A 500 -6.69 16.19 10.71
N ILE A 501 -6.01 17.25 11.18
CA ILE A 501 -5.61 17.34 12.60
C ILE A 501 -6.79 17.74 13.49
N LYS A 502 -7.03 17.02 14.59
CA LYS A 502 -8.09 17.35 15.54
C LYS A 502 -7.80 18.67 16.27
N PRO A 503 -8.84 19.37 16.76
CA PRO A 503 -8.67 20.45 17.73
C PRO A 503 -7.83 20.01 18.94
N GLY A 504 -6.83 20.81 19.31
CA GLY A 504 -5.89 20.53 20.40
C GLY A 504 -4.81 19.49 20.08
N GLY A 505 -4.77 18.99 18.84
CA GLY A 505 -3.77 18.05 18.36
C GLY A 505 -2.35 18.62 18.32
N THR A 506 -1.36 17.76 18.07
CA THR A 506 0.06 18.14 18.07
C THR A 506 0.64 18.10 16.66
N PHE A 507 1.32 19.17 16.25
CA PHE A 507 2.08 19.24 15.00
C PHE A 507 3.58 19.34 15.29
N LEU A 508 4.38 18.46 14.69
CA LEU A 508 5.84 18.45 14.77
C LEU A 508 6.47 18.72 13.40
N LEU A 509 7.29 19.75 13.27
CA LEU A 509 8.00 20.09 12.05
C LEU A 509 9.52 19.99 12.24
N ASN A 510 10.18 19.19 11.40
CA ASN A 510 11.63 19.24 11.26
C ASN A 510 12.01 20.45 10.41
N THR A 511 12.69 21.45 10.94
CA THR A 511 13.09 22.67 10.21
C THR A 511 14.38 23.27 10.76
N ARG A 512 15.11 24.01 9.93
CA ARG A 512 16.27 24.82 10.34
C ARG A 512 15.89 26.25 10.73
N VAL A 513 14.62 26.62 10.54
CA VAL A 513 14.11 27.93 10.92
C VAL A 513 14.06 27.99 12.44
N GLU A 514 14.54 29.10 13.00
CA GLU A 514 14.49 29.36 14.44
C GLU A 514 13.04 29.31 14.97
N PRO A 515 12.80 28.82 16.20
CA PRO A 515 11.46 28.58 16.72
C PRO A 515 10.52 29.79 16.72
N ASP A 516 11.05 30.99 16.93
CA ASP A 516 10.32 32.26 16.92
C ASP A 516 9.79 32.65 15.53
N LYS A 517 10.46 32.19 14.46
CA LYS A 517 10.09 32.47 13.06
C LYS A 517 9.33 31.33 12.39
N ALA A 518 9.29 30.16 13.01
CA ALA A 518 8.70 28.98 12.39
C ALA A 518 7.24 29.16 11.96
N PHE A 519 6.44 29.89 12.75
CA PHE A 519 5.02 30.10 12.47
C PHE A 519 4.77 30.97 11.21
N ILE A 520 5.58 32.01 11.00
CA ILE A 520 5.44 32.90 9.83
C ILE A 520 5.96 32.25 8.54
N CYS A 521 6.71 31.15 8.65
CA CYS A 521 7.14 30.33 7.52
C CYS A 521 6.10 29.29 7.06
N LEU A 522 4.91 29.25 7.68
CA LEU A 522 3.78 28.45 7.24
C LEU A 522 2.89 29.23 6.27
N THR A 523 2.12 28.53 5.44
CA THR A 523 1.12 29.17 4.58
C THR A 523 -0.02 29.77 5.40
N ARG A 524 -0.77 30.69 4.78
CA ARG A 524 -1.93 31.34 5.41
C ARG A 524 -2.96 30.33 5.91
N GLU A 525 -3.20 29.26 5.15
CA GLU A 525 -4.16 28.21 5.49
C GLU A 525 -3.68 27.38 6.69
N GLU A 526 -2.42 26.96 6.70
CA GLU A 526 -1.84 26.21 7.82
C GLU A 526 -1.81 27.03 9.12
N GLN A 527 -1.44 28.32 9.04
CA GLN A 527 -1.51 29.25 10.18
C GLN A 527 -2.93 29.33 10.75
N LYS A 528 -3.93 29.44 9.88
CA LYS A 528 -5.34 29.50 10.28
C LYS A 528 -5.76 28.21 10.98
N ILE A 529 -5.43 27.04 10.42
CA ILE A 529 -5.73 25.76 11.05
C ILE A 529 -5.11 25.68 12.45
N ILE A 530 -3.85 26.09 12.60
CA ILE A 530 -3.14 26.03 13.89
C ILE A 530 -3.83 26.91 14.95
N ILE A 531 -4.23 28.13 14.59
CA ILE A 531 -4.94 29.06 15.49
C ILE A 531 -6.34 28.53 15.81
N ASP A 532 -7.16 28.29 14.78
CA ASP A 532 -8.58 27.94 14.93
C ASP A 532 -8.75 26.63 15.70
N ARG A 533 -7.89 25.66 15.44
CA ARG A 533 -7.91 24.34 16.09
C ARG A 533 -7.02 24.27 17.33
N LYS A 534 -6.40 25.38 17.76
CA LYS A 534 -5.53 25.44 18.97
C LYS A 534 -4.45 24.35 18.98
N ILE A 535 -3.77 24.19 17.86
CA ILE A 535 -2.77 23.13 17.66
C ILE A 535 -1.51 23.41 18.46
N LYS A 536 -0.97 22.37 19.09
CA LYS A 536 0.31 22.42 19.79
C LYS A 536 1.42 22.26 18.76
N PHE A 537 2.06 23.35 18.37
CA PHE A 537 3.10 23.33 17.34
C PHE A 537 4.50 23.22 17.95
N TYR A 538 5.29 22.27 17.45
CA TYR A 538 6.66 22.02 17.84
C TYR A 538 7.59 22.00 16.64
N VAL A 539 8.82 22.47 16.83
CA VAL A 539 9.88 22.44 15.83
C VAL A 539 11.19 21.86 16.37
N ILE A 540 11.99 21.31 15.47
CA ILE A 540 13.33 20.80 15.75
C ILE A 540 14.21 20.84 14.50
N ASP A 541 15.50 21.17 14.65
CA ASP A 541 16.50 20.92 13.60
C ASP A 541 17.12 19.53 13.79
N ALA A 542 16.43 18.52 13.28
CA ALA A 542 16.87 17.14 13.46
C ALA A 542 18.18 16.82 12.72
N LEU A 543 18.49 17.59 11.65
CA LEU A 543 19.71 17.38 10.88
C LEU A 543 20.94 17.92 11.61
N LYS A 544 20.83 19.08 12.26
CA LYS A 544 21.89 19.62 13.13
C LYS A 544 22.23 18.63 14.23
N ILE A 545 21.23 18.13 14.96
CA ILE A 545 21.43 17.14 16.03
C ILE A 545 22.07 15.86 15.49
N ALA A 546 21.56 15.31 14.37
CA ALA A 546 22.11 14.10 13.76
C ALA A 546 23.59 14.26 13.38
N ARG A 547 24.01 15.42 12.89
CA ARG A 547 25.41 15.70 12.56
C ARG A 547 26.29 15.82 13.79
N GLU A 548 25.83 16.53 14.82
CA GLU A 548 26.58 16.71 16.07
C GLU A 548 26.86 15.38 16.80
N VAL A 549 25.95 14.41 16.71
CA VAL A 549 26.11 13.07 17.32
C VAL A 549 26.72 12.05 16.35
N GLY A 550 27.10 12.46 15.14
CA GLY A 550 27.78 11.63 14.13
C GLY A 550 26.89 10.67 13.32
N LEU A 551 25.56 10.83 13.35
CA LEU A 551 24.61 10.04 12.53
C LEU A 551 24.50 10.52 11.07
N GLY A 552 25.23 11.57 10.70
CA GLY A 552 25.25 12.11 9.33
C GLY A 552 23.92 12.79 8.96
N SER A 553 23.27 12.32 7.90
CA SER A 553 21.99 12.86 7.41
C SER A 553 20.75 12.15 7.96
N ARG A 554 20.92 11.19 8.90
CA ARG A 554 19.83 10.35 9.39
C ARG A 554 19.09 11.02 10.55
N ILE A 555 17.93 11.60 10.23
CA ILE A 555 17.06 12.29 11.22
C ILE A 555 16.10 11.34 11.95
N ASN A 556 16.04 10.07 11.55
CA ASN A 556 15.01 9.12 11.97
C ASN A 556 15.00 8.84 13.49
N THR A 557 16.16 8.71 14.15
CA THR A 557 16.26 8.52 15.60
C THR A 557 15.76 9.75 16.35
N VAL A 558 16.12 10.95 15.87
CA VAL A 558 15.72 12.23 16.49
C VAL A 558 14.21 12.42 16.41
N MET A 559 13.63 12.32 15.21
CA MET A 559 12.19 12.48 15.01
C MET A 559 11.37 11.42 15.76
N LYS A 560 11.90 10.20 15.93
CA LYS A 560 11.28 9.15 16.74
C LYS A 560 11.27 9.51 18.23
N ALA A 561 12.38 10.03 18.76
CA ALA A 561 12.45 10.49 20.15
C ALA A 561 11.45 11.61 20.42
N CYS A 562 11.36 12.60 19.53
CA CYS A 562 10.37 13.68 19.64
C CYS A 562 8.95 13.14 19.66
N PHE A 563 8.60 12.22 18.75
CA PHE A 563 7.28 11.58 18.74
C PHE A 563 6.94 10.95 20.10
N PHE A 564 7.83 10.14 20.67
CA PHE A 564 7.59 9.50 21.96
C PHE A 564 7.47 10.50 23.11
N LYS A 565 8.16 11.64 23.03
CA LYS A 565 8.11 12.71 24.04
C LYS A 565 6.80 13.48 24.05
N ILE A 566 6.22 13.79 22.88
CA ILE A 566 5.10 14.75 22.77
C ILE A 566 3.79 14.17 22.21
N SER A 567 3.77 12.91 21.76
CA SER A 567 2.54 12.28 21.22
C SER A 567 1.52 11.93 22.29
N GLY A 568 1.95 11.72 23.54
CA GLY A 568 1.08 11.27 24.63
C GLY A 568 0.69 9.79 24.57
N VAL A 569 1.23 9.01 23.62
CA VAL A 569 0.92 7.57 23.47
C VAL A 569 1.43 6.74 24.66
N LEU A 570 2.58 7.13 25.22
CA LEU A 570 3.18 6.49 26.39
C LEU A 570 3.72 7.55 27.36
N PRO A 571 3.81 7.25 28.67
CA PRO A 571 4.55 8.08 29.60
C PRO A 571 6.01 8.23 29.15
N GLU A 572 6.53 9.46 29.16
CA GLU A 572 7.84 9.81 28.58
C GLU A 572 8.98 8.89 29.06
N LYS A 573 9.07 8.64 30.38
CA LYS A 573 10.13 7.77 30.95
C LYS A 573 10.08 6.34 30.40
N VAL A 574 8.87 5.78 30.26
CA VAL A 574 8.67 4.43 29.71
C VAL A 574 9.04 4.42 28.23
N ALA A 575 8.59 5.42 27.49
CA ALA A 575 8.82 5.54 26.07
C ALA A 575 10.33 5.65 25.72
N ILE A 576 11.08 6.49 26.44
CA ILE A 576 12.53 6.64 26.26
C ILE A 576 13.26 5.34 26.59
N GLY A 577 12.89 4.66 27.68
CA GLY A 577 13.46 3.36 28.05
C GLY A 577 13.30 2.32 26.93
N LEU A 578 12.07 2.12 26.45
CA LEU A 578 11.77 1.19 25.36
C LEU A 578 12.53 1.53 24.06
N VAL A 579 12.69 2.82 23.75
CA VAL A 579 13.47 3.26 22.58
C VAL A 579 14.95 2.91 22.74
N LYS A 580 15.54 3.17 23.91
CA LYS A 580 16.96 2.88 24.19
C LYS A 580 17.23 1.37 24.17
N ASP A 581 16.33 0.56 24.72
CA ASP A 581 16.43 -0.91 24.69
C ASP A 581 16.34 -1.45 23.27
N PHE A 582 15.41 -0.93 22.46
CA PHE A 582 15.29 -1.30 21.06
C PHE A 582 16.54 -0.93 20.24
N ILE A 583 17.12 0.25 20.48
CA ILE A 583 18.39 0.68 19.86
C ILE A 583 19.49 -0.31 20.20
N LYS A 584 19.63 -0.69 21.48
CA LYS A 584 20.62 -1.68 21.91
C LYS A 584 20.43 -3.02 21.20
N LYS A 585 19.20 -3.56 21.19
CA LYS A 585 18.86 -4.81 20.50
C LYS A 585 19.15 -4.77 18.99
N SER A 586 18.91 -3.62 18.35
CA SER A 586 19.05 -3.47 16.89
C SER A 586 20.49 -3.23 16.42
N PHE A 587 21.31 -2.59 17.25
CA PHE A 587 22.62 -2.09 16.85
C PHE A 587 23.79 -2.68 17.65
N SER A 588 23.56 -3.54 18.64
CA SER A 588 24.62 -4.24 19.39
C SER A 588 25.64 -4.92 18.47
N ASN A 589 25.16 -5.55 17.38
CA ASN A 589 26.01 -6.25 16.42
C ASN A 589 26.87 -5.31 15.56
N LYS A 590 26.62 -3.99 15.61
CA LYS A 590 27.40 -2.97 14.90
C LYS A 590 28.42 -2.25 15.81
N GLY A 591 28.47 -2.60 17.09
CA GLY A 591 29.39 -2.01 18.07
C GLY A 591 28.74 -0.99 19.01
N GLU A 592 29.31 -0.89 20.22
CA GLU A 592 28.79 -0.05 21.32
C GLU A 592 28.79 1.45 20.99
N ASP A 593 29.73 1.91 20.18
CA ASP A 593 29.81 3.33 19.80
C ASP A 593 28.58 3.77 19.00
N ILE A 594 28.09 2.93 18.08
CA ILE A 594 26.86 3.21 17.31
C ILE A 594 25.64 3.24 18.22
N VAL A 595 25.59 2.37 19.24
CA VAL A 595 24.52 2.37 20.26
C VAL A 595 24.54 3.69 21.03
N LYS A 596 25.71 4.10 21.55
CA LYS A 596 25.90 5.35 22.29
C LYS A 596 25.56 6.58 21.45
N MET A 597 25.96 6.63 20.17
CA MET A 597 25.59 7.72 19.26
C MET A 597 24.07 7.87 19.13
N ASN A 598 23.35 6.75 19.02
CA ASN A 598 21.89 6.77 18.94
C ASN A 598 21.23 7.14 20.27
N TRP A 599 21.78 6.72 21.41
CA TRP A 599 21.30 7.16 22.73
C TRP A 599 21.50 8.67 22.94
N ASN A 600 22.68 9.18 22.60
CA ASN A 600 22.97 10.62 22.64
C ASN A 600 22.03 11.41 21.72
N ALA A 601 21.68 10.85 20.55
CA ALA A 601 20.68 11.45 19.67
C ALA A 601 19.31 11.55 20.36
N VAL A 602 18.86 10.50 21.06
CA VAL A 602 17.59 10.51 21.83
C VAL A 602 17.62 11.59 22.90
N ASP A 603 18.72 11.70 23.65
CA ASP A 603 18.86 12.65 24.76
C ASP A 603 18.87 14.10 24.23
N LYS A 604 19.71 14.41 23.23
CA LYS A 604 19.75 15.74 22.59
C LYS A 604 18.44 16.14 21.90
N SER A 605 17.66 15.17 21.42
CA SER A 605 16.34 15.45 20.84
C SER A 605 15.39 16.05 21.87
N GLY A 606 15.55 15.70 23.14
CA GLY A 606 14.76 16.26 24.23
C GLY A 606 15.06 17.73 24.48
N GLU A 607 16.31 18.15 24.30
CA GLU A 607 16.81 19.52 24.51
C GLU A 607 16.51 20.44 23.32
N GLY A 608 16.69 19.95 22.09
CA GLY A 608 16.49 20.73 20.86
C GLY A 608 15.05 20.80 20.35
N LEU A 609 14.09 20.27 21.12
CA LEU A 609 12.67 20.31 20.77
C LEU A 609 12.03 21.57 21.38
N HIS A 610 11.53 22.45 20.52
CA HIS A 610 10.96 23.72 20.94
C HIS A 610 9.46 23.78 20.65
N LYS A 611 8.69 24.25 21.62
CA LYS A 611 7.27 24.60 21.41
C LYS A 611 7.21 26.00 20.84
N VAL A 612 6.49 26.18 19.73
CA VAL A 612 6.31 27.48 19.08
C VAL A 612 5.18 28.24 19.77
N GLU A 613 5.41 29.52 20.07
CA GLU A 613 4.36 30.40 20.57
C GLU A 613 3.40 30.75 19.42
N ILE A 614 2.12 30.42 19.60
CA ILE A 614 1.09 30.68 18.59
C ILE A 614 0.46 32.05 18.86
N PRO A 615 0.47 32.98 17.89
CA PRO A 615 -0.18 34.27 18.06
C PRO A 615 -1.71 34.10 18.16
N THR A 616 -2.37 35.02 18.87
CA THR A 616 -3.84 35.00 19.01
C THR A 616 -4.57 35.43 17.74
N THR A 617 -3.90 36.18 16.86
CA THR A 617 -4.42 36.66 15.59
C THR A 617 -3.49 36.26 14.45
N LEU A 618 -4.04 36.21 13.23
CA LEU A 618 -3.25 35.90 12.04
C LEU A 618 -2.21 37.01 11.78
N PRO A 619 -0.90 36.68 11.70
CA PRO A 619 0.14 37.65 11.38
C PRO A 619 0.01 38.13 9.92
N LYS A 620 0.65 39.23 9.54
CA LYS A 620 0.62 39.69 8.15
C LYS A 620 1.46 38.79 7.24
N GLU A 621 2.53 38.25 7.78
CA GLU A 621 3.49 37.38 7.11
C GLU A 621 2.95 35.95 6.98
N ALA A 622 3.10 35.37 5.79
CA ALA A 622 2.85 33.97 5.52
C ALA A 622 3.72 33.53 4.33
N LEU A 623 4.08 32.25 4.30
CA LEU A 623 4.74 31.66 3.15
C LEU A 623 3.79 31.67 1.94
N ILE A 624 4.29 32.16 0.81
CA ILE A 624 3.63 32.03 -0.50
C ILE A 624 4.32 30.88 -1.21
N ALA A 625 3.63 29.74 -1.34
CA ALA A 625 4.15 28.61 -2.07
C ALA A 625 4.26 28.96 -3.57
N PRO A 626 5.38 28.60 -4.24
CA PRO A 626 5.51 28.82 -5.66
C PRO A 626 4.46 27.99 -6.43
N PRO A 627 3.94 28.49 -7.57
CA PRO A 627 3.02 27.74 -8.39
C PRO A 627 3.70 26.47 -8.93
N LEU A 628 3.02 25.32 -8.82
CA LEU A 628 3.53 24.04 -9.33
C LEU A 628 3.40 23.89 -10.84
N LEU A 629 2.54 24.69 -11.48
CA LEU A 629 2.33 24.68 -12.92
C LEU A 629 2.62 26.06 -13.53
N PRO A 630 3.13 26.09 -14.78
CA PRO A 630 3.17 27.31 -15.59
C PRO A 630 1.77 27.93 -15.76
N LYS A 631 1.71 29.25 -15.97
CA LYS A 631 0.44 29.99 -16.15
C LYS A 631 -0.33 29.53 -17.39
N ASP A 632 0.36 29.05 -18.41
CA ASP A 632 -0.15 28.56 -19.68
C ASP A 632 -0.36 27.03 -19.71
N ALA A 633 -0.20 26.34 -18.57
CA ALA A 633 -0.40 24.89 -18.48
C ALA A 633 -1.78 24.47 -18.99
N ASN A 634 -1.86 23.41 -19.79
CA ASN A 634 -3.11 22.96 -20.43
C ASN A 634 -4.13 22.37 -19.43
N ALA A 635 -5.34 22.08 -19.91
CA ALA A 635 -6.42 21.54 -19.06
C ALA A 635 -6.04 20.20 -18.40
N PHE A 636 -5.35 19.30 -19.11
CA PHE A 636 -4.89 18.03 -18.53
C PHE A 636 -3.92 18.25 -17.35
N ALA A 637 -2.99 19.20 -17.47
CA ALA A 637 -2.08 19.55 -16.40
C ALA A 637 -2.84 20.09 -15.18
N ARG A 638 -3.77 21.03 -15.38
CA ARG A 638 -4.51 21.69 -14.30
C ARG A 638 -5.53 20.78 -13.63
N ASP A 639 -6.26 20.00 -14.40
CA ASP A 639 -7.41 19.23 -13.93
C ASP A 639 -7.02 17.82 -13.44
N ILE A 640 -5.87 17.28 -13.90
CA ILE A 640 -5.41 15.93 -13.56
C ILE A 640 -4.06 15.94 -12.85
N VAL A 641 -3.02 16.48 -13.49
CA VAL A 641 -1.64 16.37 -12.98
C VAL A 641 -1.49 17.12 -11.65
N LEU A 642 -2.00 18.34 -11.54
CA LEU A 642 -1.88 19.16 -10.34
C LEU A 642 -2.61 18.57 -9.12
N PRO A 643 -3.89 18.13 -9.21
CA PRO A 643 -4.54 17.44 -8.11
C PRO A 643 -3.79 16.18 -7.68
N ILE A 644 -3.28 15.36 -8.61
CA ILE A 644 -2.48 14.17 -8.28
C ILE A 644 -1.18 14.56 -7.54
N MET A 645 -0.45 15.56 -8.04
CA MET A 645 0.81 16.04 -7.45
C MET A 645 0.63 16.66 -6.06
N THR A 646 -0.59 17.00 -5.67
CA THR A 646 -0.94 17.61 -4.37
C THR A 646 -1.77 16.67 -3.48
N PHE A 647 -1.86 15.39 -3.84
CA PHE A 647 -2.60 14.33 -3.12
C PHE A 647 -4.12 14.57 -3.04
N LYS A 648 -4.67 15.27 -4.04
CA LYS A 648 -6.10 15.49 -4.28
C LYS A 648 -6.63 14.71 -5.49
N GLY A 649 -5.95 13.65 -5.89
CA GLY A 649 -6.38 12.79 -7.00
C GLY A 649 -7.72 12.09 -6.77
N ASP A 650 -8.13 11.90 -5.51
CA ASP A 650 -9.44 11.36 -5.15
C ASP A 650 -10.60 12.30 -5.48
N ASP A 651 -10.35 13.60 -5.64
CA ASP A 651 -11.36 14.62 -5.94
C ASP A 651 -11.64 14.75 -7.45
N ILE A 652 -10.83 14.11 -8.30
CA ILE A 652 -11.00 14.15 -9.76
C ILE A 652 -12.27 13.38 -10.12
N PRO A 653 -13.25 13.99 -10.81
CA PRO A 653 -14.48 13.32 -11.20
C PRO A 653 -14.29 12.42 -12.42
N VAL A 654 -15.23 11.50 -12.64
CA VAL A 654 -15.20 10.54 -13.74
C VAL A 654 -15.10 11.24 -15.10
N SER A 655 -15.77 12.37 -15.32
CA SER A 655 -15.76 13.13 -16.58
C SER A 655 -14.37 13.63 -17.02
N LYS A 656 -13.40 13.68 -16.09
CA LYS A 656 -12.03 14.14 -16.37
C LYS A 656 -11.08 13.00 -16.68
N MET A 657 -11.46 11.77 -16.37
CA MET A 657 -10.65 10.58 -16.63
C MET A 657 -10.73 10.16 -18.10
N SER A 658 -9.64 9.59 -18.61
CA SER A 658 -9.64 8.99 -19.95
C SER A 658 -10.55 7.76 -20.00
N PHE A 659 -11.38 7.65 -21.04
CA PHE A 659 -12.29 6.52 -21.20
C PHE A 659 -11.58 5.22 -21.60
N ASP A 660 -10.41 5.31 -22.24
CA ASP A 660 -9.61 4.18 -22.75
C ASP A 660 -8.19 4.12 -22.17
N GLY A 661 -7.83 5.06 -21.30
CA GLY A 661 -6.49 5.15 -20.72
C GLY A 661 -5.48 5.97 -21.54
N THR A 662 -5.89 6.57 -22.66
CA THR A 662 -5.02 7.47 -23.46
C THR A 662 -4.70 8.75 -22.68
N LEU A 663 -3.41 9.14 -22.63
CA LEU A 663 -2.91 10.34 -21.95
C LEU A 663 -1.95 11.16 -22.86
N PRO A 664 -1.84 12.48 -22.67
CA PRO A 664 -0.83 13.30 -23.34
C PRO A 664 0.61 12.93 -22.93
N ILE A 665 1.55 13.06 -23.86
CA ILE A 665 2.99 12.88 -23.61
C ILE A 665 3.63 14.16 -23.04
N GLY A 666 4.87 14.04 -22.54
CA GLY A 666 5.68 15.20 -22.13
C GLY A 666 5.21 15.89 -20.84
N THR A 667 4.48 15.18 -19.98
CA THR A 667 3.92 15.72 -18.73
C THR A 667 4.95 15.81 -17.60
N THR A 668 6.01 15.01 -17.62
CA THR A 668 7.07 15.02 -16.59
C THR A 668 7.81 16.35 -16.49
N ARG A 669 7.88 17.11 -17.59
CA ARG A 669 8.47 18.47 -17.60
C ARG A 669 7.75 19.46 -16.68
N LEU A 670 6.51 19.14 -16.27
CA LEU A 670 5.72 19.96 -15.37
C LEU A 670 6.04 19.68 -13.90
N GLU A 671 6.71 18.58 -13.56
CA GLU A 671 6.85 18.17 -12.16
C GLU A 671 7.87 19.01 -11.38
N LYS A 672 8.97 19.41 -12.03
CA LYS A 672 10.08 20.22 -11.50
C LYS A 672 10.33 19.95 -10.01
N ARG A 673 10.67 18.69 -9.72
CA ARG A 673 10.56 18.13 -8.37
C ARG A 673 11.50 18.78 -7.36
N GLY A 674 12.68 19.22 -7.80
CA GLY A 674 13.65 19.95 -6.97
C GLY A 674 14.17 19.18 -5.77
N ILE A 675 14.29 17.85 -5.87
CA ILE A 675 14.59 16.98 -4.72
C ILE A 675 16.08 16.73 -4.47
N ALA A 676 16.95 17.05 -5.43
CA ALA A 676 18.38 16.88 -5.28
C ALA A 676 18.96 17.88 -4.26
N PRO A 677 19.72 17.42 -3.24
CA PRO A 677 20.37 18.34 -2.30
C PRO A 677 21.58 19.08 -2.92
N ARG A 678 22.11 18.54 -4.01
CA ARG A 678 23.26 19.07 -4.77
C ARG A 678 23.10 18.71 -6.24
N VAL A 679 23.62 19.53 -7.12
CA VAL A 679 23.55 19.37 -8.58
C VAL A 679 24.93 19.57 -9.20
N PRO A 680 25.18 19.06 -10.42
CA PRO A 680 26.40 19.37 -11.15
C PRO A 680 26.46 20.86 -11.46
N LYS A 681 27.56 21.52 -11.13
CA LYS A 681 27.90 22.86 -11.61
C LYS A 681 28.82 22.71 -12.81
N TRP A 682 28.53 23.42 -13.91
CA TRP A 682 29.36 23.41 -15.11
C TRP A 682 30.52 24.40 -14.99
N ILE A 683 31.75 23.90 -15.17
CA ILE A 683 32.98 24.68 -15.20
C ILE A 683 33.42 24.77 -16.65
N SER A 684 33.07 25.89 -17.29
CA SER A 684 33.13 26.05 -18.74
C SER A 684 34.58 25.95 -19.26
N GLU A 685 35.55 26.43 -18.48
CA GLU A 685 36.96 26.54 -18.83
C GLU A 685 37.63 25.15 -18.98
N ASN A 686 37.06 24.16 -18.30
CA ASN A 686 37.53 22.76 -18.34
C ASN A 686 36.80 21.93 -19.40
N CYS A 687 35.76 22.46 -20.03
CA CYS A 687 34.86 21.69 -20.88
C CYS A 687 35.43 21.46 -22.28
N ILE A 688 35.60 20.19 -22.66
CA ILE A 688 36.06 19.80 -24.00
C ILE A 688 34.93 19.60 -25.03
N GLN A 689 33.69 19.92 -24.66
CA GLN A 689 32.49 19.86 -25.53
C GLN A 689 32.22 18.49 -26.17
N CYS A 690 32.31 17.42 -25.36
CA CYS A 690 32.19 16.03 -25.83
C CYS A 690 30.80 15.41 -25.71
N ASN A 691 29.82 16.12 -25.13
CA ASN A 691 28.44 15.66 -24.85
C ASN A 691 28.26 14.38 -24.01
N GLN A 692 29.33 13.72 -23.57
CA GLN A 692 29.21 12.47 -22.80
C GLN A 692 28.43 12.63 -21.49
N CYS A 693 28.49 13.82 -20.85
CA CYS A 693 27.71 14.10 -19.65
C CYS A 693 26.19 14.16 -19.91
N ALA A 694 25.78 14.66 -21.08
CA ALA A 694 24.39 14.70 -21.52
C ALA A 694 23.92 13.30 -21.90
N GLN A 695 24.72 12.58 -22.71
CA GLN A 695 24.46 11.20 -23.10
C GLN A 695 24.29 10.26 -21.90
N SER A 696 25.14 10.41 -20.87
CA SER A 696 25.13 9.50 -19.72
C SER A 696 24.09 9.85 -18.66
N CYS A 697 23.38 10.98 -18.78
CA CYS A 697 22.41 11.39 -17.79
C CYS A 697 21.15 10.51 -17.84
N PRO A 698 20.81 9.76 -16.77
CA PRO A 698 19.64 8.88 -16.79
C PRO A 698 18.29 9.63 -16.71
N HIS A 699 18.31 10.97 -16.62
CA HIS A 699 17.11 11.81 -16.46
C HIS A 699 17.04 12.97 -17.47
N ALA A 700 17.95 13.03 -18.45
CA ALA A 700 18.09 14.17 -19.36
C ALA A 700 18.16 15.55 -18.64
N ALA A 701 18.72 15.55 -17.42
CA ALA A 701 18.84 16.71 -16.54
C ALA A 701 20.13 17.52 -16.76
N ILE A 702 20.92 17.15 -17.76
CA ILE A 702 22.05 17.92 -18.26
C ILE A 702 22.04 17.75 -19.78
N ARG A 703 22.05 18.85 -20.51
CA ARG A 703 21.88 18.88 -21.96
C ARG A 703 22.92 19.78 -22.59
N ALA A 704 23.13 19.59 -23.89
CA ALA A 704 24.07 20.37 -24.68
C ALA A 704 23.34 20.97 -25.89
N LYS A 705 23.67 22.21 -26.27
CA LYS A 705 23.24 22.81 -27.54
C LYS A 705 24.42 23.49 -28.21
N GLN A 706 24.46 23.41 -29.54
CA GLN A 706 25.12 24.44 -30.34
C GLN A 706 24.10 25.55 -30.61
N ILE A 707 24.55 26.80 -30.60
CA ILE A 707 23.69 27.99 -30.61
C ILE A 707 24.24 28.97 -31.63
N ALA A 708 23.43 29.38 -32.60
CA ALA A 708 23.82 30.44 -33.52
C ALA A 708 23.95 31.79 -32.77
N PRO A 709 24.95 32.64 -33.08
CA PRO A 709 25.15 33.91 -32.36
C PRO A 709 23.89 34.78 -32.24
N GLY A 710 23.08 34.87 -33.29
CA GLY A 710 21.83 35.66 -33.28
C GLY A 710 20.73 35.12 -32.38
N ASN A 711 20.84 33.89 -31.87
CA ASN A 711 19.89 33.32 -30.91
C ASN A 711 20.27 33.60 -29.45
N LEU A 712 21.37 34.32 -29.19
CA LEU A 712 21.80 34.71 -27.84
C LEU A 712 21.23 36.07 -27.39
N ASP A 713 20.44 36.72 -28.24
CA ASP A 713 19.76 37.95 -27.90
C ASP A 713 18.80 37.72 -26.71
N GLY A 714 18.97 38.52 -25.66
CA GLY A 714 18.17 38.40 -24.43
C GLY A 714 18.57 37.26 -23.50
N ALA A 715 19.72 36.62 -23.71
CA ALA A 715 20.26 35.65 -22.78
C ALA A 715 20.50 36.29 -21.39
N PRO A 716 20.20 35.58 -20.28
CA PRO A 716 20.55 36.04 -18.93
C PRO A 716 22.05 36.33 -18.80
N GLU A 717 22.45 37.26 -17.94
CA GLU A 717 23.87 37.57 -17.70
C GLU A 717 24.66 36.35 -17.21
N SER A 718 24.01 35.43 -16.48
CA SER A 718 24.59 34.17 -16.02
C SER A 718 24.65 33.08 -17.11
N PHE A 719 24.21 33.35 -18.34
CA PHE A 719 24.17 32.40 -19.44
C PHE A 719 25.51 32.28 -20.17
N THR A 720 26.50 31.70 -19.49
CA THR A 720 27.83 31.49 -20.08
C THR A 720 27.78 30.50 -21.25
N THR A 721 28.51 30.78 -22.32
CA THR A 721 28.70 29.91 -23.50
C THR A 721 30.18 29.81 -23.87
N LEU A 722 30.54 28.82 -24.69
CA LEU A 722 31.86 28.64 -25.29
C LEU A 722 31.74 28.69 -26.80
N LYS A 723 32.77 29.10 -27.53
CA LYS A 723 32.82 28.89 -28.99
C LYS A 723 32.81 27.39 -29.29
N SER A 724 31.92 26.93 -30.18
CA SER A 724 31.83 25.53 -30.57
C SER A 724 33.12 25.06 -31.25
N ASN A 725 33.61 23.89 -30.87
CA ASN A 725 34.79 23.27 -31.45
C ASN A 725 34.48 22.30 -32.60
N THR A 726 33.21 22.21 -33.03
CA THR A 726 32.84 21.46 -34.23
C THR A 726 33.32 22.17 -35.48
N LYS A 727 33.50 21.43 -36.57
CA LYS A 727 33.84 22.02 -37.86
C LYS A 727 32.58 22.66 -38.47
N ASN A 728 32.39 23.96 -38.26
CA ASN A 728 31.31 24.76 -38.82
C ASN A 728 31.82 26.14 -39.26
N ASP A 729 31.05 26.82 -40.10
CA ASP A 729 31.32 28.16 -40.65
C ASP A 729 30.40 29.26 -40.08
N LYS A 730 29.57 28.91 -39.08
CA LYS A 730 28.49 29.77 -38.53
C LYS A 730 28.83 30.43 -37.19
N ASP A 731 30.09 30.34 -36.76
CA ASP A 731 30.58 30.81 -35.45
C ASP A 731 29.71 30.35 -34.27
N LEU A 732 29.24 29.09 -34.35
CA LEU A 732 28.33 28.54 -33.35
C LEU A 732 28.92 28.63 -31.94
N GLN A 733 28.10 29.02 -30.99
CA GLN A 733 28.38 28.90 -29.57
C GLN A 733 27.91 27.54 -29.06
N TYR A 734 28.36 27.14 -27.87
CA TYR A 734 28.11 25.85 -27.26
C TYR A 734 27.88 26.04 -25.76
N LYS A 735 26.88 25.35 -25.22
CA LYS A 735 26.59 25.37 -23.79
C LYS A 735 26.21 23.98 -23.29
N ILE A 736 26.70 23.66 -22.10
CA ILE A 736 26.09 22.64 -21.23
C ILE A 736 25.13 23.35 -20.28
N GLN A 737 23.87 22.92 -20.26
CA GLN A 737 22.86 23.41 -19.32
C GLN A 737 22.45 22.29 -18.37
N VAL A 738 22.37 22.61 -17.08
CA VAL A 738 21.90 21.70 -16.05
C VAL A 738 20.46 22.06 -15.68
N TYR A 739 19.56 21.09 -15.70
CA TYR A 739 18.17 21.22 -15.33
C TYR A 739 18.05 20.88 -13.84
N ILE A 740 18.31 21.87 -13.00
CA ILE A 740 18.56 21.65 -11.57
C ILE A 740 17.33 21.12 -10.82
N GLU A 741 16.12 21.42 -11.29
CA GLU A 741 14.87 20.93 -10.69
C GLU A 741 14.51 19.48 -11.10
N ASP A 742 15.12 18.97 -12.16
CA ASP A 742 14.91 17.60 -12.65
C ASP A 742 16.06 16.65 -12.25
N CYS A 743 17.21 17.21 -11.85
CA CYS A 743 18.37 16.46 -11.43
C CYS A 743 18.09 15.58 -10.20
N GLN A 744 18.64 14.36 -10.21
CA GLN A 744 18.52 13.38 -9.12
C GLN A 744 19.82 13.19 -8.32
N ALA A 745 20.85 14.03 -8.58
CA ALA A 745 22.15 13.96 -7.91
C ALA A 745 22.88 12.60 -7.99
N CYS A 746 22.69 11.83 -9.07
CA CYS A 746 23.32 10.50 -9.23
C CYS A 746 24.84 10.54 -9.46
N GLY A 747 25.37 11.64 -9.98
CA GLY A 747 26.82 11.84 -10.19
C GLY A 747 27.39 11.19 -11.44
N VAL A 748 26.58 10.47 -12.23
CA VAL A 748 27.03 9.77 -13.45
C VAL A 748 27.75 10.74 -14.39
N CYS A 749 27.19 11.93 -14.63
CA CYS A 749 27.82 12.95 -15.50
C CYS A 749 29.20 13.43 -15.01
N LEU A 750 29.43 13.54 -13.69
CA LEU A 750 30.74 13.91 -13.14
C LEU A 750 31.78 12.81 -13.35
N VAL A 751 31.37 11.55 -13.15
CA VAL A 751 32.23 10.38 -13.36
C VAL A 751 32.59 10.24 -14.83
N THR A 752 31.60 10.35 -15.72
CA THR A 752 31.76 10.25 -17.17
C THR A 752 32.63 11.36 -17.75
N CYS A 753 32.63 12.58 -17.17
CA CYS A 753 33.38 13.72 -17.70
C CYS A 753 34.87 13.35 -17.94
N PRO A 754 35.34 13.30 -19.20
CA PRO A 754 36.67 12.80 -19.54
C PRO A 754 37.76 13.87 -19.46
N ALA A 755 37.40 15.13 -19.15
CA ALA A 755 38.35 16.22 -19.04
C ALA A 755 39.33 15.96 -17.88
N LYS A 756 40.62 16.24 -18.11
CA LYS A 756 41.69 16.04 -17.11
C LYS A 756 41.40 16.84 -15.83
N ASN A 757 41.08 18.12 -16.00
CA ASN A 757 40.42 18.92 -14.97
C ASN A 757 38.92 18.72 -15.14
N LYS A 758 38.20 18.34 -14.08
CA LYS A 758 36.76 18.06 -14.20
C LYS A 758 36.01 19.33 -14.60
N ALA A 759 35.17 19.19 -15.63
CA ALA A 759 34.28 20.27 -16.11
C ALA A 759 32.92 20.28 -15.37
N LEU A 760 32.73 19.36 -14.43
CA LEU A 760 31.55 19.25 -13.59
C LEU A 760 31.98 18.96 -12.16
N GLU A 761 31.45 19.72 -11.21
CA GLU A 761 31.64 19.50 -9.78
C GLU A 761 30.32 19.55 -9.02
N TRP A 762 30.31 19.13 -7.75
CA TRP A 762 29.11 19.21 -6.93
C TRP A 762 28.91 20.60 -6.36
N SER A 763 27.71 21.15 -6.52
CA SER A 763 27.28 22.39 -5.87
C SER A 763 25.94 22.20 -5.15
N PRO A 764 25.69 22.83 -3.99
CA PRO A 764 24.37 22.84 -3.37
C PRO A 764 23.31 23.40 -4.33
N VAL A 765 22.12 22.77 -4.36
CA VAL A 765 21.07 23.18 -5.31
C VAL A 765 20.61 24.63 -5.10
N GLU A 766 20.54 25.10 -3.85
CA GLU A 766 20.13 26.48 -3.55
C GLU A 766 21.16 27.50 -4.09
N THR A 767 22.44 27.18 -4.03
CA THR A 767 23.51 28.03 -4.60
C THR A 767 23.35 28.19 -6.10
N GLU A 768 23.01 27.11 -6.81
CA GLU A 768 22.79 27.17 -8.26
C GLU A 768 21.46 27.85 -8.63
N ARG A 769 20.42 27.73 -7.78
CA ARG A 769 19.19 28.52 -7.94
C ARG A 769 19.46 30.01 -7.82
N GLU A 770 20.21 30.42 -6.80
CA GLU A 770 20.63 31.81 -6.57
C GLU A 770 21.53 32.32 -7.71
N ALA A 771 22.37 31.46 -8.29
CA ALA A 771 23.19 31.77 -9.46
C ALA A 771 22.38 31.94 -10.77
N GLY A 772 21.07 31.69 -10.74
CA GLY A 772 20.18 31.92 -11.88
C GLY A 772 20.05 30.73 -12.83
N GLU A 773 20.41 29.50 -12.42
CA GLU A 773 20.33 28.32 -13.30
C GLU A 773 18.92 28.02 -13.80
N ASN A 774 17.87 28.34 -13.04
CA ASN A 774 16.48 28.20 -13.50
C ASN A 774 16.14 29.17 -14.64
N ALA A 775 16.69 30.39 -14.62
CA ALA A 775 16.54 31.34 -15.72
C ALA A 775 17.35 30.90 -16.94
N ASN A 776 18.56 30.37 -16.71
CA ASN A 776 19.39 29.78 -17.76
C ASN A 776 18.70 28.58 -18.43
N GLU A 777 18.08 27.69 -17.66
CA GLU A 777 17.30 26.55 -18.17
C GLU A 777 16.12 27.00 -19.03
N ALA A 778 15.38 28.02 -18.58
CA ALA A 778 14.24 28.56 -19.32
C ALA A 778 14.65 29.13 -20.68
N PHE A 779 15.73 29.94 -20.70
CA PHE A 779 16.28 30.47 -21.94
C PHE A 779 16.87 29.35 -22.82
N PHE A 780 17.65 28.44 -22.26
CA PHE A 780 18.20 27.29 -23.00
C PHE A 780 17.10 26.47 -23.67
N SER A 781 15.97 26.28 -23.00
CA SER A 781 14.84 25.49 -23.51
C SER A 781 14.04 26.20 -24.60
N SER A 782 14.13 27.53 -24.74
CA SER A 782 13.50 28.25 -25.85
C SER A 782 14.36 28.26 -27.13
N LEU A 783 15.64 27.91 -27.03
CA LEU A 783 16.54 27.82 -28.18
C LEU A 783 16.22 26.61 -29.07
N PRO A 784 16.50 26.66 -30.39
CA PRO A 784 16.38 25.51 -31.29
C PRO A 784 17.17 24.28 -30.80
N GLU A 785 16.65 23.07 -31.02
CA GLU A 785 17.32 21.80 -30.64
C GLU A 785 18.26 21.28 -31.74
N ASP A 786 17.93 21.47 -33.03
CA ASP A 786 18.56 20.74 -34.15
C ASP A 786 19.73 21.49 -34.83
N VAL A 787 20.61 22.12 -34.05
CA VAL A 787 21.81 22.77 -34.60
C VAL A 787 23.00 21.80 -34.58
N LEU A 788 23.07 20.94 -35.60
CA LEU A 788 24.03 19.82 -35.68
C LEU A 788 25.26 20.08 -36.58
N ASP A 789 25.47 21.31 -37.07
CA ASP A 789 26.60 21.60 -37.97
C ASP A 789 27.94 21.12 -37.38
N GLY A 790 28.68 20.32 -38.17
CA GLY A 790 29.96 19.76 -37.77
C GLY A 790 29.91 18.57 -36.81
N ALA A 791 28.73 18.03 -36.49
CA ALA A 791 28.54 16.83 -35.67
C ALA A 791 27.42 15.93 -36.26
N PRO A 792 27.73 14.71 -36.75
CA PRO A 792 26.71 13.79 -37.25
C PRO A 792 25.73 13.37 -36.14
N GLU A 793 24.43 13.33 -36.44
CA GLU A 793 23.35 12.91 -35.52
C GLU A 793 23.57 11.50 -34.94
N THR A 794 24.27 10.62 -35.67
CA THR A 794 24.57 9.26 -35.22
C THR A 794 25.86 9.15 -34.42
N SER A 795 26.51 10.26 -34.08
CA SER A 795 27.75 10.27 -33.28
C SER A 795 27.43 10.39 -31.78
N VAL A 796 28.44 10.36 -30.91
CA VAL A 796 28.23 10.64 -29.48
C VAL A 796 27.93 12.12 -29.23
N LYS A 797 28.39 12.99 -30.15
CA LYS A 797 28.31 14.44 -30.00
C LYS A 797 27.06 15.03 -30.67
N GLY A 798 26.78 14.67 -31.91
CA GLY A 798 25.49 14.97 -32.53
C GLY A 798 24.43 14.08 -31.91
#